data_AF-A0A9P1GB67-F1
#
_entry.id   AF-A0A9P1GB67-F1
#
_cell.length_a   1.000
_cell.length_b   1.000
_cell.length_c   1.000
_cell.angle_alpha   90.00
_cell.angle_beta   90.00
_cell.angle_gamma   90.00
#
_symmetry.space_group_name_H-M   'P 1'
#
loop_
_entity.id
_entity.type
_entity.pdbx_description
1 polymer ?
#
loop_
_entity_poly.entity_id
_entity_poly.type
_entity_poly.pdbx_seq_one_letter_code
_entity_poly.pdbx_strand_id
1 'polypeptide(L)'
;MPWDEIPAEALTQRYTTAEPKPDASAEFTRICTSVETAAATVLQDKGKCMPPQSMGRAQTTEVRWKQEYSAPPRAPRHGEYQPGSHGLNLQHARWLRQYRRLLNMTRIHEPATDKARTHRANLWNSIVLATGFSPSFQLWWFQAYGLWLIPEVAPPTDEVIQMCGSFHEHLQAFEKALNQHRMSTAKQRRIDDPMVIFKDLKQPAAQPVQMLLNKPAATVIAVDQPDQAVEVAPDQKWDATIPVQLPNGSSQVIHAEPDKLWVDQLHDIEVGDKIYQDQYVGELTELFRQFGQEWTKRWDRHLEVDAHKWDPVIAFAEQVLPMPSPMEYKPLTVADWDNALRKKSKKAATGPDGLSRADMLHWPLPAKQALVDLLNRIEQGLRHPSVTLWSFVDNIESTAPDAQAAVQALETFHSFSDVMDVAIDKEKSYSWSVDASQRKTLRDQHQVRALVAKAWPSCLHGVASAHMADDHFDKLRTGALQGLWEHSSGTSPAIHLSLVEGPLADPQFQALWQTVQMYREHNQTDDCTSFCMKELHYTRKTYVPRPGPMSVLLNRLHQIAWSWTQGTEFLDHAMQVIDLRNCPVQELKGRLTEACQVRIQGIASSRKTFQGMQWMNAPLTMAGTRHLPAEDKALLRVCLNGTFFTADRKKHQKGQGDTSCKHCGLPDSQVHRHWLCAAFTPCRTVSETQANEVAQMMPCISAHGWMPEPPSLQPFRRELAKIPDETKSFLAPPATTEVVYAFTDGSCLAPTCSLSKLATWGAVIAMPDMATFWPLASGVVKGWVQTALRGEIIAATSACWYAVQVKPRRLRNAESLRQSEK
;
A
#
# COMPACT_ATOMS: atom_id res chain seq x y z
N MET A 1 37.09 -4.96 10.86
CA MET A 1 38.57 -4.82 10.92
C MET A 1 39.22 -6.18 10.69
N PRO A 2 40.54 -6.28 10.40
CA PRO A 2 41.24 -7.58 10.34
C PRO A 2 41.48 -8.12 11.76
N TRP A 3 40.41 -8.56 12.44
CA TRP A 3 40.45 -8.96 13.86
C TRP A 3 41.40 -10.12 14.14
N ASP A 4 41.59 -11.03 13.17
CA ASP A 4 42.54 -12.14 13.29
C ASP A 4 43.99 -11.66 13.46
N GLU A 5 44.30 -10.42 13.05
CA GLU A 5 45.63 -9.83 13.16
C GLU A 5 45.80 -8.90 14.38
N ILE A 6 44.73 -8.66 15.15
CA ILE A 6 44.66 -7.69 16.25
C ILE A 6 44.29 -8.43 17.54
N PRO A 7 45.27 -8.91 18.33
CA PRO A 7 45.01 -9.58 19.59
C PRO A 7 44.30 -8.66 20.58
N ALA A 8 43.29 -9.20 21.28
CA ALA A 8 42.47 -8.43 22.21
C ALA A 8 43.28 -7.77 23.35
N GLU A 9 44.31 -8.45 23.85
CA GLU A 9 45.20 -7.93 24.89
C GLU A 9 46.00 -6.71 24.42
N ALA A 10 46.60 -6.81 23.22
CA ALA A 10 47.35 -5.71 22.62
C ALA A 10 46.45 -4.50 22.32
N LEU A 11 45.23 -4.76 21.85
CA LEU A 11 44.23 -3.71 21.64
C LEU A 11 43.84 -3.00 22.94
N THR A 12 43.65 -3.76 24.01
CA THR A 12 43.29 -3.22 25.33
C THR A 12 44.39 -2.35 25.90
N GLN A 13 45.67 -2.74 25.76
CA GLN A 13 46.81 -1.94 26.22
C GLN A 13 46.97 -0.61 25.49
N ARG A 14 46.55 -0.54 24.21
CA ARG A 14 46.65 0.66 23.37
C ARG A 14 45.38 1.50 23.36
N TYR A 15 44.30 1.03 23.97
CA TYR A 15 43.03 1.75 24.01
C TYR A 15 43.02 2.82 25.10
N THR A 16 42.65 4.04 24.72
CA THR A 16 42.40 5.14 25.66
C THR A 16 40.91 5.38 25.77
N THR A 17 40.37 5.35 26.99
CA THR A 17 38.95 5.61 27.26
C THR A 17 38.56 6.98 26.74
N ALA A 18 37.56 7.00 25.86
CA ALA A 18 36.95 8.25 25.43
C ALA A 18 36.22 8.88 26.62
N GLU A 19 36.42 10.16 26.88
CA GLU A 19 35.58 10.85 27.87
C GLU A 19 34.11 10.85 27.39
N PRO A 20 33.14 11.19 28.25
CA PRO A 20 31.78 11.48 27.82
C PRO A 20 31.71 12.80 27.02
N LYS A 21 30.75 12.93 26.08
CA LYS A 21 30.40 14.21 25.45
C LYS A 21 28.91 14.51 25.69
N PRO A 22 28.51 15.80 25.72
CA PRO A 22 27.09 16.16 25.79
C PRO A 22 26.31 15.83 24.51
N ASP A 23 26.97 15.75 23.35
CA ASP A 23 26.38 15.26 22.12
C ASP A 23 26.65 13.76 21.95
N ALA A 24 25.60 12.95 21.91
CA ALA A 24 25.69 11.50 21.78
C ALA A 24 26.30 11.07 20.43
N SER A 25 26.12 11.85 19.36
CA SER A 25 26.73 11.56 18.05
C SER A 25 28.24 11.73 18.09
N ALA A 26 28.72 12.87 18.62
CA ALA A 26 30.14 13.11 18.85
C ALA A 26 30.75 12.08 19.80
N GLU A 27 30.02 11.68 20.85
CA GLU A 27 30.49 10.67 21.79
C GLU A 27 30.65 9.30 21.13
N PHE A 28 29.62 8.82 20.43
CA PHE A 28 29.63 7.55 19.73
C PHE A 28 30.73 7.48 18.68
N THR A 29 30.91 8.56 17.91
CA THR A 29 32.00 8.71 16.93
C THR A 29 33.36 8.63 17.61
N ARG A 30 33.52 9.27 18.78
CA ARG A 30 34.76 9.25 19.55
C ARG A 30 35.07 7.85 20.10
N ILE A 31 34.09 7.13 20.64
CA ILE A 31 34.26 5.75 21.09
C ILE A 31 34.77 4.87 19.94
N CYS A 32 34.15 4.97 18.75
CA CYS A 32 34.56 4.24 17.55
C CYS A 32 35.99 4.62 17.10
N THR A 33 36.30 5.91 17.07
CA THR A 33 37.61 6.42 16.63
C THR A 33 38.72 5.99 17.60
N SER A 34 38.49 6.00 18.92
CA SER A 34 39.47 5.52 19.90
C SER A 34 39.82 4.03 19.71
N VAL A 35 38.82 3.19 19.38
CA VAL A 35 39.07 1.78 19.06
C VAL A 35 39.84 1.64 17.74
N GLU A 36 39.48 2.41 16.72
CA GLU A 36 40.15 2.42 15.42
C GLU A 36 41.62 2.86 15.51
N THR A 37 41.92 3.90 16.30
CA THR A 37 43.28 4.37 16.56
C THR A 37 44.10 3.31 17.29
N ALA A 38 43.57 2.72 18.35
CA ALA A 38 44.25 1.64 19.09
C ALA A 38 44.55 0.44 18.18
N ALA A 39 43.56 0.03 17.37
CA ALA A 39 43.70 -1.04 16.39
C ALA A 39 44.76 -0.73 15.32
N ALA A 40 44.83 0.51 14.83
CA ALA A 40 45.84 0.96 13.88
C ALA A 40 47.25 0.94 14.48
N THR A 41 47.41 1.37 15.74
CA THR A 41 48.70 1.30 16.45
C THR A 41 49.17 -0.14 16.63
N VAL A 42 48.27 -1.08 16.97
CA VAL A 42 48.62 -2.51 17.09
C VAL A 42 49.10 -3.10 15.76
N LEU A 43 48.51 -2.70 14.63
CA LEU A 43 48.99 -3.12 13.30
C LEU A 43 50.32 -2.47 12.94
N GLN A 44 50.52 -1.19 13.30
CA GLN A 44 51.76 -0.47 13.06
C GLN A 44 52.94 -1.08 13.83
N ASP A 45 52.73 -1.51 15.07
CA ASP A 45 53.73 -2.26 15.86
C ASP A 45 54.17 -3.55 15.15
N LYS A 46 53.32 -4.11 14.28
CA LYS A 46 53.59 -5.30 13.45
C LYS A 46 54.09 -4.96 12.04
N GLY A 47 54.39 -3.69 11.75
CA GLY A 47 54.84 -3.23 10.43
C GLY A 47 53.74 -3.26 9.36
N LYS A 48 52.46 -3.26 9.75
CA LYS A 48 51.31 -3.28 8.84
C LYS A 48 50.49 -1.98 8.95
N CYS A 49 49.76 -1.64 7.89
CA CYS A 49 48.88 -0.48 7.86
C CYS A 49 47.41 -0.91 7.90
N MET A 50 46.56 -0.11 8.56
CA MET A 50 45.11 -0.33 8.57
C MET A 50 44.53 -0.14 7.16
N PRO A 51 43.72 -1.07 6.62
CA PRO A 51 43.03 -0.86 5.36
C PRO A 51 42.10 0.37 5.43
N PRO A 52 42.07 1.26 4.42
CA PRO A 52 41.23 2.47 4.46
C PRO A 52 39.75 2.20 4.69
N GLN A 53 39.24 1.04 4.24
CA GLN A 53 37.84 0.62 4.42
C GLN A 53 37.53 0.10 5.83
N SER A 54 38.55 -0.08 6.68
CA SER A 54 38.41 -0.54 8.06
C SER A 54 38.38 0.61 9.08
N MET A 55 38.33 1.86 8.63
CA MET A 55 38.20 3.06 9.46
C MET A 55 36.91 3.83 9.10
N GLY A 56 36.48 4.74 9.99
CA GLY A 56 35.34 5.63 9.75
C GLY A 56 33.99 5.10 10.24
N ARG A 57 33.98 4.19 11.23
CA ARG A 57 32.75 3.78 11.91
C ARG A 57 32.05 4.99 12.54
N ALA A 58 30.71 4.95 12.53
CA ALA A 58 29.84 6.03 13.00
C ALA A 58 29.97 7.39 12.28
N GLN A 59 30.76 7.48 11.19
CA GLN A 59 30.92 8.73 10.42
C GLN A 59 29.94 8.86 9.25
N THR A 60 29.16 7.82 8.95
CA THR A 60 28.18 7.86 7.85
C THR A 60 26.89 8.51 8.33
N THR A 61 26.75 9.81 8.08
CA THR A 61 25.55 10.59 8.43
C THR A 61 24.56 10.75 7.26
N GLU A 62 25.02 10.56 6.02
CA GLU A 62 24.25 10.79 4.79
C GLU A 62 24.57 9.79 3.67
N VAL A 63 23.65 9.61 2.72
CA VAL A 63 23.80 8.73 1.55
C VAL A 63 24.72 9.36 0.51
N ARG A 64 25.73 8.62 0.06
CA ARG A 64 26.49 8.98 -1.16
C ARG A 64 25.88 8.29 -2.37
N TRP A 65 25.13 9.06 -3.17
CA TRP A 65 24.60 8.59 -4.44
C TRP A 65 25.75 8.26 -5.41
N LYS A 66 25.93 6.98 -5.72
CA LYS A 66 26.83 6.52 -6.79
C LYS A 66 26.02 6.18 -8.02
N GLN A 67 26.25 6.90 -9.10
CA GLN A 67 25.64 6.60 -10.38
C GLN A 67 26.40 5.42 -11.02
N GLU A 68 25.76 4.27 -11.16
CA GLU A 68 26.33 3.12 -11.88
C GLU A 68 26.39 3.44 -13.37
N TYR A 69 27.58 3.84 -13.85
CA TYR A 69 27.82 4.01 -15.28
C TYR A 69 28.35 2.71 -15.88
N SER A 70 27.47 1.96 -16.54
CA SER A 70 27.88 1.09 -17.65
C SER A 70 27.01 1.43 -18.85
N ALA A 71 27.35 2.52 -19.54
CA ALA A 71 26.67 2.86 -20.79
C ALA A 71 26.89 1.73 -21.80
N PRO A 72 25.83 1.23 -22.46
CA PRO A 72 25.97 0.22 -23.50
C PRO A 72 26.90 0.74 -24.62
N PRO A 73 27.61 -0.16 -25.33
CA PRO A 73 28.43 0.25 -26.46
C PRO A 73 27.59 1.05 -27.47
N ARG A 74 28.09 2.19 -27.95
CA ARG A 74 27.39 3.02 -28.95
C ARG A 74 26.99 2.18 -30.17
N ALA A 75 25.86 2.48 -30.81
CA ALA A 75 25.46 1.82 -32.04
C ALA A 75 26.55 1.93 -33.14
N PRO A 76 26.77 0.88 -33.95
CA PRO A 76 27.67 0.94 -35.10
C PRO A 76 27.12 1.90 -36.17
N ARG A 77 27.99 2.44 -37.03
CA ARG A 77 27.52 3.23 -38.20
C ARG A 77 26.89 2.30 -39.23
N HIS A 78 26.08 2.88 -40.13
CA HIS A 78 25.46 2.12 -41.22
C HIS A 78 26.53 1.38 -42.04
N GLY A 79 26.40 0.06 -42.18
CA GLY A 79 27.35 -0.82 -42.90
C GLY A 79 28.57 -1.31 -42.09
N GLU A 80 28.71 -0.93 -40.80
CA GLU A 80 29.75 -1.47 -39.92
C GLU A 80 29.31 -2.77 -39.21
N TYR A 81 30.29 -3.54 -38.73
CA TYR A 81 30.04 -4.76 -37.96
C TYR A 81 29.11 -4.52 -36.78
N GLN A 82 28.06 -5.34 -36.70
CA GLN A 82 27.15 -5.38 -35.57
C GLN A 82 27.64 -6.41 -34.53
N PRO A 83 27.82 -6.00 -33.25
CA PRO A 83 28.26 -6.93 -32.21
C PRO A 83 27.31 -8.12 -32.04
N GLY A 84 27.86 -9.33 -31.95
CA GLY A 84 27.07 -10.54 -31.73
C GLY A 84 26.61 -10.73 -30.27
N SER A 85 27.22 -10.01 -29.32
CA SER A 85 26.87 -10.04 -27.89
C SER A 85 26.20 -8.74 -27.45
N HIS A 86 25.11 -8.87 -26.68
CA HIS A 86 24.23 -7.77 -26.26
C HIS A 86 24.20 -7.57 -24.73
N GLY A 87 25.17 -8.14 -24.01
CA GLY A 87 25.26 -8.06 -22.54
C GLY A 87 26.08 -6.86 -22.04
N LEU A 88 25.85 -6.45 -20.78
CA LEU A 88 26.67 -5.46 -20.09
C LEU A 88 28.00 -6.09 -19.66
N ASN A 89 29.00 -6.05 -20.54
CA ASN A 89 30.36 -6.52 -20.24
C ASN A 89 31.39 -5.43 -20.59
N LEU A 90 32.10 -4.93 -19.58
CA LEU A 90 33.06 -3.84 -19.72
C LEU A 90 34.22 -4.19 -20.67
N GLN A 91 34.68 -5.44 -20.65
CA GLN A 91 35.77 -5.93 -21.50
C GLN A 91 35.33 -5.96 -22.97
N HIS A 92 34.12 -6.46 -23.24
CA HIS A 92 33.51 -6.44 -24.58
C HIS A 92 33.35 -5.03 -25.13
N ALA A 93 32.87 -4.08 -24.31
CA ALA A 93 32.74 -2.69 -24.71
C ALA A 93 34.09 -2.03 -25.07
N ARG A 94 35.15 -2.36 -24.32
CA ARG A 94 36.52 -1.89 -24.60
C ARG A 94 37.08 -2.50 -25.89
N TRP A 95 36.90 -3.80 -26.10
CA TRP A 95 37.35 -4.49 -27.31
C TRP A 95 36.61 -4.02 -28.55
N LEU A 96 35.30 -3.83 -28.48
CA LEU A 96 34.52 -3.29 -29.60
C LEU A 96 34.97 -1.86 -29.97
N ARG A 97 35.28 -1.02 -28.97
CA ARG A 97 35.86 0.31 -29.19
C ARG A 97 37.20 0.22 -29.91
N GLN A 98 38.04 -0.74 -29.54
CA GLN A 98 39.35 -0.95 -30.15
C GLN A 98 39.24 -1.43 -31.60
N TYR A 99 38.34 -2.39 -31.88
CA TYR A 99 38.01 -2.82 -33.23
C TYR A 99 37.58 -1.65 -34.11
N ARG A 100 36.68 -0.78 -33.61
CA ARG A 100 36.24 0.41 -34.36
C ARG A 100 37.35 1.40 -34.64
N ARG A 101 38.32 1.55 -33.73
CA ARG A 101 39.50 2.40 -33.98
C ARG A 101 40.37 1.81 -35.09
N LEU A 102 40.63 0.50 -35.08
CA LEU A 102 41.35 -0.20 -36.14
C LEU A 102 40.62 -0.08 -37.48
N LEU A 103 39.31 -0.33 -37.51
CA LEU A 103 38.48 -0.19 -38.71
C LEU A 103 38.43 1.26 -39.24
N ASN A 104 38.45 2.25 -38.36
CA ASN A 104 38.53 3.65 -38.80
C ASN A 104 39.90 3.97 -39.39
N MET A 105 40.96 3.34 -38.88
CA MET A 105 42.33 3.52 -39.36
C MET A 105 42.55 2.89 -40.77
N THR A 106 41.85 1.80 -41.10
CA THR A 106 41.89 1.21 -42.46
C THR A 106 41.27 2.11 -43.52
N ARG A 107 40.36 3.01 -43.12
CA ARG A 107 39.66 3.93 -44.03
C ARG A 107 40.42 5.23 -44.30
N ILE A 108 41.44 5.53 -43.51
CA ILE A 108 42.27 6.73 -43.68
C ILE A 108 43.46 6.35 -44.55
N HIS A 109 43.37 6.59 -45.87
CA HIS A 109 44.51 6.43 -46.78
C HIS A 109 45.61 7.47 -46.49
N GLU A 110 46.79 7.33 -47.11
CA GLU A 110 47.90 8.27 -46.94
C GLU A 110 47.42 9.73 -47.08
N PRO A 111 47.45 10.52 -45.99
CA PRO A 111 46.74 11.78 -45.99
C PRO A 111 47.50 12.87 -46.74
N ALA A 112 46.87 13.44 -47.77
CA ALA A 112 47.42 14.54 -48.56
C ALA A 112 47.56 15.87 -47.79
N THR A 113 46.85 16.03 -46.65
CA THR A 113 46.84 17.26 -45.84
C THR A 113 47.38 17.05 -44.43
N ASP A 114 47.99 18.09 -43.85
CA ASP A 114 48.55 18.05 -42.47
C ASP A 114 47.50 17.75 -41.40
N LYS A 115 46.27 18.24 -41.57
CA LYS A 115 45.15 17.93 -40.66
C LYS A 115 44.83 16.45 -40.65
N ALA A 116 44.85 15.79 -41.82
CA ALA A 116 44.56 14.38 -41.93
C ALA A 116 45.73 13.50 -41.46
N ARG A 117 47.00 13.95 -41.63
CA ARG A 117 48.19 13.35 -40.99
C ARG A 117 48.10 13.38 -39.47
N THR A 118 47.75 14.52 -38.91
CA THR A 118 47.56 14.70 -37.45
C THR A 118 46.44 13.82 -36.92
N HIS A 119 45.31 13.73 -37.65
CA HIS A 119 44.20 12.86 -37.28
C HIS A 119 44.59 11.38 -37.26
N ARG A 120 45.32 10.92 -38.29
CA ARG A 120 45.82 9.53 -38.38
C ARG A 120 46.77 9.20 -37.22
N ALA A 121 47.70 10.10 -36.89
CA ALA A 121 48.62 9.93 -35.76
C ALA A 121 47.89 9.88 -34.40
N ASN A 122 46.93 10.77 -34.16
CA ASN A 122 46.14 10.80 -32.92
C ASN A 122 45.27 9.55 -32.74
N LEU A 123 44.71 9.02 -33.84
CA LEU A 123 43.97 7.77 -33.82
C LEU A 123 44.89 6.58 -33.49
N TRP A 124 46.10 6.54 -34.03
CA TRP A 124 47.08 5.51 -33.72
C TRP A 124 47.50 5.53 -32.25
N ASN A 125 47.81 6.71 -31.69
CA ASN A 125 48.10 6.86 -30.26
C ASN A 125 46.94 6.33 -29.40
N SER A 126 45.70 6.58 -29.81
CA SER A 126 44.52 6.05 -29.13
C SER A 126 44.40 4.52 -29.19
N ILE A 127 44.89 3.89 -30.26
CA ILE A 127 44.95 2.43 -30.43
C ILE A 127 46.03 1.85 -29.51
N VAL A 128 47.24 2.41 -29.53
CA VAL A 128 48.38 1.93 -28.72
C VAL A 128 48.09 2.04 -27.21
N LEU A 129 47.50 3.16 -26.78
CA LEU A 129 47.19 3.45 -25.36
C LEU A 129 45.83 2.90 -24.90
N ALA A 130 45.24 1.94 -25.62
CA ALA A 130 43.92 1.43 -25.27
C ALA A 130 43.90 0.67 -23.94
N THR A 131 42.91 0.99 -23.10
CA THR A 131 42.67 0.29 -21.83
C THR A 131 41.78 -0.95 -22.05
N GLY A 132 41.90 -1.94 -21.17
CA GLY A 132 41.21 -3.23 -21.32
C GLY A 132 42.10 -4.35 -21.86
N PHE A 133 43.41 -4.15 -21.86
CA PHE A 133 44.39 -5.15 -22.24
C PHE A 133 45.46 -5.18 -21.14
N SER A 134 45.75 -6.36 -20.60
CA SER A 134 46.73 -6.53 -19.52
C SER A 134 47.96 -7.24 -20.07
N PRO A 135 49.19 -6.72 -19.89
CA PRO A 135 49.54 -5.48 -19.17
C PRO A 135 49.32 -4.18 -19.97
N SER A 136 49.36 -4.27 -21.31
CA SER A 136 49.09 -3.18 -22.26
C SER A 136 48.55 -3.77 -23.57
N PHE A 137 47.98 -2.94 -24.47
CA PHE A 137 47.51 -3.42 -25.76
C PHE A 137 48.64 -4.04 -26.60
N GLN A 138 49.84 -3.45 -26.58
CA GLN A 138 51.00 -3.92 -27.34
C GLN A 138 51.47 -5.30 -26.85
N LEU A 139 51.60 -5.49 -25.54
CA LEU A 139 52.01 -6.77 -24.96
C LEU A 139 50.94 -7.84 -25.13
N TRP A 140 49.68 -7.48 -24.95
CA TRP A 140 48.56 -8.40 -25.19
C TRP A 140 48.50 -8.85 -26.65
N TRP A 141 48.73 -7.93 -27.61
CA TRP A 141 48.75 -8.25 -29.03
C TRP A 141 49.86 -9.23 -29.39
N PHE A 142 51.08 -8.98 -28.89
CA PHE A 142 52.21 -9.88 -29.07
C PHE A 142 51.92 -11.28 -28.53
N GLN A 143 51.34 -11.38 -27.32
CA GLN A 143 50.95 -12.66 -26.72
C GLN A 143 49.86 -13.39 -27.52
N ALA A 144 48.88 -12.66 -28.06
CA ALA A 144 47.74 -13.24 -28.75
C ALA A 144 48.07 -13.74 -30.16
N TYR A 145 49.01 -13.10 -30.87
CA TYR A 145 49.24 -13.35 -32.30
C TYR A 145 50.69 -13.70 -32.66
N GLY A 146 51.66 -13.57 -31.74
CA GLY A 146 53.07 -13.88 -32.00
C GLY A 146 53.75 -13.00 -33.06
N LEU A 147 53.10 -11.92 -33.50
CA LEU A 147 53.57 -10.98 -34.53
C LEU A 147 54.20 -9.74 -33.88
N TRP A 148 55.08 -9.07 -34.63
CA TRP A 148 55.99 -7.99 -34.21
C TRP A 148 55.36 -6.91 -33.31
N LEU A 149 56.20 -6.26 -32.47
CA LEU A 149 55.81 -5.12 -31.64
C LEU A 149 55.01 -4.12 -32.49
N ILE A 150 53.81 -3.77 -32.02
CA ILE A 150 53.00 -2.70 -32.60
C ILE A 150 53.89 -1.44 -32.69
N PRO A 151 54.15 -0.90 -33.89
CA PRO A 151 55.09 0.21 -34.07
C PRO A 151 54.59 1.47 -33.36
N GLU A 152 55.53 2.27 -32.84
CA GLU A 152 55.20 3.56 -32.18
C GLU A 152 54.57 4.55 -33.17
N VAL A 153 54.91 4.43 -34.45
CA VAL A 153 54.34 5.20 -35.55
C VAL A 153 53.26 4.39 -36.26
N ALA A 154 52.24 5.08 -36.78
CA ALA A 154 51.15 4.47 -37.53
C ALA A 154 51.68 3.63 -38.72
N PRO A 155 51.38 2.32 -38.78
CA PRO A 155 51.86 1.46 -39.86
C PRO A 155 51.15 1.76 -41.19
N PRO A 156 51.67 1.24 -42.33
CA PRO A 156 51.02 1.30 -43.62
C PRO A 156 49.60 0.74 -43.57
N THR A 157 48.73 1.22 -44.47
CA THR A 157 47.30 0.85 -44.48
C THR A 157 47.09 -0.66 -44.61
N ASP A 158 47.92 -1.35 -45.39
CA ASP A 158 47.82 -2.81 -45.60
C ASP A 158 48.06 -3.60 -44.30
N GLU A 159 49.04 -3.19 -43.49
CA GLU A 159 49.29 -3.79 -42.17
C GLU A 159 48.13 -3.54 -41.20
N VAL A 160 47.56 -2.33 -41.21
CA VAL A 160 46.38 -2.00 -40.40
C VAL A 160 45.18 -2.86 -40.81
N ILE A 161 45.00 -3.14 -42.10
CA ILE A 161 43.93 -4.02 -42.60
C ILE A 161 44.11 -5.43 -42.04
N GLN A 162 45.34 -5.98 -42.08
CA GLN A 162 45.63 -7.29 -41.52
C GLN A 162 45.41 -7.36 -40.00
N MET A 163 45.86 -6.33 -39.28
CA MET A 163 45.60 -6.21 -37.84
C MET A 163 44.09 -6.12 -37.54
N CYS A 164 43.35 -5.32 -38.30
CA CYS A 164 41.91 -5.19 -38.12
C CYS A 164 41.18 -6.53 -38.33
N GLY A 165 41.58 -7.30 -39.35
CA GLY A 165 41.04 -8.65 -39.60
C GLY A 165 41.31 -9.62 -38.45
N SER A 166 42.58 -9.69 -38.00
CA SER A 166 43.00 -10.60 -36.91
C SER A 166 42.30 -10.27 -35.59
N PHE A 167 42.12 -8.98 -35.28
CA PHE A 167 41.38 -8.55 -34.09
C PHE A 167 39.88 -8.85 -34.19
N HIS A 168 39.33 -8.77 -35.41
CA HIS A 168 37.92 -9.06 -35.65
C HIS A 168 37.57 -10.51 -35.30
N GLU A 169 38.38 -11.47 -35.74
CA GLU A 169 38.19 -12.90 -35.44
C GLU A 169 38.24 -13.17 -33.92
N HIS A 170 39.17 -12.52 -33.22
CA HIS A 170 39.32 -12.68 -31.78
C HIS A 170 38.14 -12.05 -31.01
N LEU A 171 37.63 -10.91 -31.48
CA LEU A 171 36.40 -10.31 -30.95
C LEU A 171 35.19 -11.24 -31.16
N GLN A 172 35.04 -11.85 -32.34
CA GLN A 172 33.96 -12.81 -32.62
C GLN A 172 34.05 -14.05 -31.72
N ALA A 173 35.25 -14.60 -31.51
CA ALA A 173 35.48 -15.73 -30.61
C ALA A 173 35.07 -15.37 -29.17
N PHE A 174 35.42 -14.17 -28.70
CA PHE A 174 35.04 -13.68 -27.38
C PHE A 174 33.52 -13.47 -27.24
N GLU A 175 32.87 -12.90 -28.26
CA GLU A 175 31.41 -12.75 -28.30
C GLU A 175 30.69 -14.10 -28.26
N LYS A 176 31.22 -15.12 -28.96
CA LYS A 176 30.70 -16.49 -28.92
C LYS A 176 30.80 -17.08 -27.50
N ALA A 177 31.93 -16.91 -26.82
CA ALA A 177 32.13 -17.38 -25.45
C ALA A 177 31.17 -16.67 -24.46
N LEU A 178 30.99 -15.36 -24.59
CA LEU A 178 30.05 -14.59 -23.76
C LEU A 178 28.60 -15.07 -23.93
N ASN A 179 28.18 -15.32 -25.17
CA ASN A 179 26.84 -15.82 -25.46
C ASN A 179 26.63 -17.24 -24.91
N GLN A 180 27.63 -18.13 -25.03
CA GLN A 180 27.58 -19.48 -24.44
C GLN A 180 27.45 -19.44 -22.92
N HIS A 181 28.25 -18.62 -22.24
CA HIS A 181 28.19 -18.46 -20.79
C HIS A 181 26.84 -17.88 -20.33
N ARG A 182 26.31 -16.88 -21.05
CA ARG A 182 24.98 -16.32 -20.76
C ARG A 182 23.89 -17.39 -20.90
N MET A 183 23.97 -18.22 -21.94
CA MET A 183 23.01 -19.31 -22.17
C MET A 183 23.10 -20.40 -21.10
N SER A 184 24.31 -20.81 -20.70
CA SER A 184 24.48 -21.84 -19.66
C SER A 184 23.98 -21.34 -18.30
N THR A 185 24.33 -20.13 -17.89
CA THR A 185 23.87 -19.52 -16.63
C THR A 185 22.35 -19.33 -16.62
N ALA A 186 21.75 -18.91 -17.75
CA ALA A 186 20.31 -18.78 -17.86
C ALA A 186 19.58 -20.14 -17.86
N LYS A 187 20.19 -21.20 -18.39
CA LYS A 187 19.66 -22.57 -18.27
C LYS A 187 19.75 -23.07 -16.84
N GLN A 188 20.91 -22.94 -16.19
CA GLN A 188 21.12 -23.36 -14.81
C GLN A 188 20.15 -22.64 -13.86
N ARG A 189 19.96 -21.33 -14.02
CA ARG A 189 19.00 -20.55 -13.23
C ARG A 189 17.55 -21.05 -13.35
N ARG A 190 17.15 -21.59 -14.50
CA ARG A 190 15.80 -22.17 -14.71
C ARG A 190 15.68 -23.58 -14.11
N ILE A 191 16.80 -24.30 -13.99
CA ILE A 191 16.86 -25.58 -13.28
C ILE A 191 16.78 -25.32 -11.77
N ASP A 192 17.56 -24.36 -11.27
CA ASP A 192 17.63 -24.02 -9.84
C ASP A 192 16.36 -23.32 -9.34
N ASP A 193 15.70 -22.53 -10.18
CA ASP A 193 14.42 -21.86 -9.90
C ASP A 193 13.45 -21.96 -11.09
N PRO A 194 12.60 -23.01 -11.12
CA PRO A 194 11.59 -23.21 -12.17
C PRO A 194 10.56 -22.07 -12.24
N MET A 195 10.41 -21.25 -11.20
CA MET A 195 9.47 -20.12 -11.19
C MET A 195 9.86 -18.99 -12.16
N VAL A 196 11.14 -18.94 -12.57
CA VAL A 196 11.64 -17.98 -13.57
C VAL A 196 10.94 -18.16 -14.93
N ILE A 197 10.53 -19.38 -15.28
CA ILE A 197 9.81 -19.67 -16.53
C ILE A 197 8.46 -18.93 -16.57
N PHE A 198 7.78 -18.82 -15.43
CA PHE A 198 6.50 -18.08 -15.33
C PHE A 198 6.69 -16.56 -15.42
N LYS A 199 7.86 -16.05 -15.04
CA LYS A 199 8.22 -14.63 -15.27
C LYS A 199 8.55 -14.37 -16.74
N ASP A 200 9.23 -15.30 -17.41
CA ASP A 200 9.54 -15.20 -18.84
C ASP A 200 8.26 -15.19 -19.72
N LEU A 201 7.20 -15.85 -19.26
CA LEU A 201 5.89 -15.91 -19.95
C LEU A 201 4.92 -14.78 -19.55
N LYS A 202 5.33 -13.87 -18.65
CA LYS A 202 4.48 -12.78 -18.14
C LYS A 202 4.40 -11.63 -19.15
N GLN A 203 3.19 -11.12 -19.41
CA GLN A 203 3.00 -9.94 -20.27
C GLN A 203 3.68 -8.68 -19.68
N PRO A 204 4.09 -7.70 -20.52
CA PRO A 204 4.70 -6.45 -20.05
C PRO A 204 3.76 -5.71 -19.08
N ALA A 205 4.31 -5.19 -17.99
CA ALA A 205 3.55 -4.35 -17.06
C ALA A 205 3.21 -3.00 -17.73
N ALA A 206 2.05 -2.43 -17.37
CA ALA A 206 1.69 -1.07 -17.75
C ALA A 206 2.77 -0.08 -17.28
N GLN A 207 3.07 0.94 -18.10
CA GLN A 207 4.07 1.94 -17.74
C GLN A 207 3.60 2.78 -16.54
N PRO A 208 4.49 3.09 -15.58
CA PRO A 208 4.14 3.94 -14.43
C PRO A 208 3.92 5.40 -14.85
N VAL A 209 3.12 6.13 -14.06
CA VAL A 209 2.89 7.58 -14.21
C VAL A 209 4.20 8.32 -13.93
N GLN A 210 4.75 8.99 -14.93
CA GLN A 210 6.13 9.55 -14.91
C GLN A 210 6.22 11.03 -14.50
N MET A 211 5.11 11.70 -14.15
CA MET A 211 5.11 13.16 -14.03
C MET A 211 4.10 13.68 -13.01
N LEU A 212 4.56 14.52 -12.08
CA LEU A 212 3.73 15.25 -11.13
C LEU A 212 3.42 16.63 -11.71
N LEU A 213 2.14 17.01 -11.74
CA LEU A 213 1.70 18.34 -12.16
C LEU A 213 1.57 19.22 -10.92
N ASN A 214 2.53 20.13 -10.72
CA ASN A 214 2.45 21.16 -9.70
C ASN A 214 1.80 22.41 -10.30
N LYS A 215 0.85 23.03 -9.58
CA LYS A 215 0.14 24.23 -10.03
C LYS A 215 0.27 25.35 -9.01
N PRO A 216 1.40 26.08 -8.96
CA PRO A 216 1.49 27.30 -8.16
C PRO A 216 0.37 28.24 -8.60
N ALA A 217 -0.48 28.61 -7.67
CA ALA A 217 -1.67 29.42 -7.93
C ALA A 217 -1.74 30.58 -6.95
N ALA A 218 -2.11 31.75 -7.45
CA ALA A 218 -2.32 32.94 -6.65
C ALA A 218 -3.56 33.68 -7.12
N THR A 219 -4.05 34.57 -6.27
CA THR A 219 -5.21 35.42 -6.56
C THR A 219 -4.71 36.81 -6.91
N VAL A 220 -5.24 37.40 -7.98
CA VAL A 220 -4.93 38.76 -8.40
C VAL A 220 -5.49 39.74 -7.40
N ILE A 221 -4.64 40.58 -6.82
CA ILE A 221 -5.02 41.62 -5.85
C ILE A 221 -5.02 43.02 -6.47
N ALA A 222 -4.27 43.22 -7.56
CA ALA A 222 -4.27 44.44 -8.35
C ALA A 222 -3.89 44.15 -9.80
N VAL A 223 -4.42 44.96 -10.73
CA VAL A 223 -4.16 44.87 -12.17
C VAL A 223 -3.62 46.21 -12.65
N ASP A 224 -2.43 46.19 -13.24
CA ASP A 224 -1.73 47.35 -13.78
C ASP A 224 -1.77 47.27 -15.31
N GLN A 225 -2.82 47.85 -15.90
CA GLN A 225 -3.03 47.80 -17.35
C GLN A 225 -1.94 48.53 -18.16
N PRO A 226 -1.44 49.72 -17.75
CA PRO A 226 -0.36 50.41 -18.46
C PRO A 226 0.92 49.56 -18.60
N ASP A 227 1.31 48.87 -17.53
CA ASP A 227 2.54 48.08 -17.49
C ASP A 227 2.33 46.60 -17.85
N GLN A 228 1.11 46.21 -18.22
CA GLN A 228 0.71 44.83 -18.47
C GLN A 228 1.13 43.88 -17.33
N ALA A 229 0.84 44.28 -16.08
CA ALA A 229 1.24 43.55 -14.89
C ALA A 229 0.08 43.23 -13.94
N VAL A 230 0.26 42.19 -13.13
CA VAL A 230 -0.69 41.78 -12.09
C VAL A 230 0.04 41.54 -10.78
N GLU A 231 -0.50 42.10 -9.70
CA GLU A 231 -0.06 41.84 -8.33
C GLU A 231 -0.89 40.69 -7.76
N VAL A 232 -0.25 39.78 -7.02
CA VAL A 232 -0.85 38.50 -6.62
C VAL A 232 -0.59 38.14 -5.17
N ALA A 233 -1.53 37.41 -4.56
CA ALA A 233 -1.40 36.86 -3.21
C ALA A 233 -1.98 35.43 -3.09
N PRO A 234 -1.35 34.54 -2.30
CA PRO A 234 -0.08 34.73 -1.59
C PRO A 234 1.11 34.67 -2.55
N ASP A 235 2.25 35.26 -2.17
CA ASP A 235 3.51 35.25 -2.93
C ASP A 235 3.84 33.85 -3.46
N GLN A 236 4.22 33.74 -4.73
CA GLN A 236 4.59 32.49 -5.39
C GLN A 236 5.90 32.61 -6.15
N LYS A 237 6.63 31.52 -6.26
CA LYS A 237 7.81 31.47 -7.13
C LYS A 237 7.37 31.18 -8.57
N TRP A 238 7.24 32.22 -9.38
CA TRP A 238 6.89 32.15 -10.78
C TRP A 238 8.11 31.81 -11.65
N ASP A 239 7.89 31.03 -12.70
CA ASP A 239 8.90 30.71 -13.72
C ASP A 239 8.62 31.52 -14.98
N ALA A 240 9.50 32.48 -15.32
CA ALA A 240 9.32 33.33 -16.50
C ALA A 240 9.35 32.56 -17.83
N THR A 241 9.83 31.31 -17.85
CA THR A 241 9.85 30.47 -19.06
C THR A 241 8.54 29.73 -19.32
N ILE A 242 7.62 29.74 -18.36
CA ILE A 242 6.35 29.03 -18.43
C ILE A 242 5.21 30.06 -18.56
N PRO A 243 4.29 29.90 -19.53
CA PRO A 243 3.14 30.80 -19.63
C PRO A 243 2.27 30.73 -18.38
N VAL A 244 1.79 31.89 -17.91
CA VAL A 244 0.80 31.94 -16.84
C VAL A 244 -0.59 31.70 -17.42
N GLN A 245 -1.37 30.85 -16.76
CA GLN A 245 -2.77 30.59 -17.09
C GLN A 245 -3.64 31.61 -16.38
N LEU A 246 -4.36 32.39 -17.17
CA LEU A 246 -5.36 33.37 -16.76
C LEU A 246 -6.77 32.74 -16.90
N PRO A 247 -7.81 33.31 -16.29
CA PRO A 247 -9.18 32.81 -16.43
C PRO A 247 -9.65 32.73 -17.90
N ASN A 248 -9.18 33.67 -18.73
CA ASN A 248 -9.62 33.86 -20.11
C ASN A 248 -8.54 33.53 -21.16
N GLY A 249 -7.49 32.81 -20.78
CA GLY A 249 -6.42 32.42 -21.72
C GLY A 249 -5.09 32.14 -21.04
N SER A 250 -4.00 32.14 -21.80
CA SER A 250 -2.63 32.05 -21.27
C SER A 250 -1.79 33.19 -21.81
N SER A 251 -0.93 33.77 -21.00
CA SER A 251 -0.04 34.87 -21.39
C SER A 251 1.40 34.53 -21.05
N GLN A 252 2.34 34.99 -21.88
CA GLN A 252 3.77 34.77 -21.65
C GLN A 252 4.25 35.71 -20.56
N VAL A 253 5.03 35.19 -19.63
CA VAL A 253 5.64 35.99 -18.57
C VAL A 253 6.88 36.69 -19.13
N ILE A 254 6.85 38.02 -19.18
CA ILE A 254 8.00 38.84 -19.55
C ILE A 254 8.98 38.88 -18.37
N HIS A 255 8.45 39.11 -17.18
CA HIS A 255 9.19 39.17 -15.93
C HIS A 255 8.29 38.78 -14.76
N ALA A 256 8.85 38.22 -13.70
CA ALA A 256 8.08 37.91 -12.50
C ALA A 256 8.91 38.08 -11.22
N GLU A 257 8.30 38.74 -10.26
CA GLU A 257 8.65 38.80 -8.85
C GLU A 257 7.64 37.97 -8.05
N PRO A 258 7.92 37.60 -6.79
CA PRO A 258 7.05 36.69 -6.04
C PRO A 258 5.58 37.14 -5.91
N ASP A 259 5.38 38.45 -5.84
CA ASP A 259 4.12 39.16 -5.62
C ASP A 259 3.62 39.91 -6.87
N LYS A 260 4.39 39.97 -7.96
CA LYS A 260 4.01 40.70 -9.19
C LYS A 260 4.52 40.04 -10.47
N LEU A 261 3.65 39.89 -11.48
CA LEU A 261 4.02 39.36 -12.80
C LEU A 261 3.76 40.41 -13.88
N TRP A 262 4.71 40.57 -14.81
CA TRP A 262 4.55 41.32 -16.05
C TRP A 262 4.39 40.32 -17.19
N VAL A 263 3.36 40.51 -18.01
CA VAL A 263 3.00 39.57 -19.07
C VAL A 263 2.88 40.28 -20.42
N ASP A 264 2.91 39.51 -21.51
CA ASP A 264 2.83 40.06 -22.87
C ASP A 264 1.45 40.61 -23.23
N GLN A 265 0.38 40.00 -22.72
CA GLN A 265 -1.01 40.38 -22.97
C GLN A 265 -1.93 40.01 -21.80
N LEU A 266 -2.40 41.02 -21.08
CA LEU A 266 -3.48 40.86 -20.11
C LEU A 266 -4.82 40.67 -20.83
N HIS A 267 -5.39 39.46 -20.71
CA HIS A 267 -6.72 39.14 -21.20
C HIS A 267 -7.74 39.43 -20.09
N ASP A 268 -8.63 40.41 -20.27
CA ASP A 268 -9.76 40.79 -19.38
C ASP A 268 -9.70 40.13 -18.00
N ILE A 269 -8.75 40.60 -17.18
CA ILE A 269 -8.46 40.05 -15.85
C ILE A 269 -8.94 41.03 -14.78
N GLU A 270 -9.60 40.51 -13.76
CA GLU A 270 -10.18 41.27 -12.67
C GLU A 270 -9.51 40.93 -11.33
N VAL A 271 -9.59 41.87 -10.38
CA VAL A 271 -9.16 41.62 -9.01
C VAL A 271 -10.04 40.52 -8.39
N GLY A 272 -9.42 39.48 -7.85
CA GLY A 272 -10.08 38.27 -7.35
C GLY A 272 -9.93 37.06 -8.26
N ASP A 273 -9.44 37.24 -9.49
CA ASP A 273 -9.18 36.14 -10.41
C ASP A 273 -8.01 35.27 -9.97
N LYS A 274 -8.09 33.97 -10.27
CA LYS A 274 -7.02 33.01 -9.98
C LYS A 274 -6.15 32.80 -11.20
N ILE A 275 -4.84 32.94 -11.00
CA ILE A 275 -3.84 32.64 -12.02
C ILE A 275 -2.93 31.51 -11.54
N TYR A 276 -2.41 30.70 -12.46
CA TYR A 276 -1.52 29.57 -12.12
C TYR A 276 -0.55 29.22 -13.24
N GLN A 277 0.53 28.49 -12.91
CA GLN A 277 1.44 27.90 -13.91
C GLN A 277 1.39 26.38 -13.85
N ASP A 278 1.35 25.72 -15.00
CA ASP A 278 1.48 24.26 -15.07
C ASP A 278 2.96 23.88 -15.03
N GLN A 279 3.47 23.48 -13.86
CA GLN A 279 4.84 23.00 -13.68
C GLN A 279 4.87 21.48 -13.71
N TYR A 280 5.51 20.92 -14.73
CA TYR A 280 5.68 19.49 -14.91
C TYR A 280 6.96 19.00 -14.23
N VAL A 281 6.81 18.26 -13.13
CA VAL A 281 7.92 17.67 -12.39
C VAL A 281 8.07 16.21 -12.80
N GLY A 282 9.00 15.94 -13.71
CA GLY A 282 9.36 14.58 -14.17
C GLY A 282 10.68 14.05 -13.60
N GLU A 283 11.43 14.86 -12.86
CA GLU A 283 12.71 14.48 -12.25
C GLU A 283 12.46 13.84 -10.89
N LEU A 284 12.99 12.63 -10.70
CA LEU A 284 12.63 11.75 -9.57
C LEU A 284 13.01 12.35 -8.20
N THR A 285 14.14 13.06 -8.13
CA THR A 285 14.63 13.67 -6.90
C THR A 285 13.71 14.79 -6.45
N GLU A 286 13.28 15.64 -7.38
CA GLU A 286 12.34 16.72 -7.14
C GLU A 286 10.94 16.21 -6.78
N LEU A 287 10.51 15.10 -7.39
CA LEU A 287 9.25 14.41 -7.07
C LEU A 287 9.26 13.89 -5.61
N PHE A 288 10.36 13.29 -5.17
CA PHE A 288 10.52 12.86 -3.78
C PHE A 288 10.63 14.02 -2.79
N ARG A 289 11.27 15.13 -3.19
CA ARG A 289 11.37 16.34 -2.37
C ARG A 289 9.99 16.95 -2.10
N GLN A 290 9.16 17.08 -3.14
CA GLN A 290 7.79 17.57 -3.04
C GLN A 290 6.92 16.65 -2.18
N PHE A 291 7.06 15.33 -2.37
CA PHE A 291 6.41 14.35 -1.52
C PHE A 291 6.82 14.50 -0.04
N GLY A 292 8.13 14.64 0.22
CA GLY A 292 8.64 14.88 1.57
C GLY A 292 8.04 16.13 2.21
N GLN A 293 8.02 17.26 1.50
CA GLN A 293 7.47 18.52 2.02
C GLN A 293 5.99 18.43 2.38
N GLU A 294 5.19 17.76 1.57
CA GLU A 294 3.77 17.56 1.86
C GLU A 294 3.52 16.63 3.05
N TRP A 295 4.37 15.60 3.21
CA TRP A 295 4.25 14.67 4.32
C TRP A 295 4.77 15.22 5.64
N THR A 296 5.83 16.04 5.64
CA THR A 296 6.35 16.73 6.83
C THR A 296 5.25 17.57 7.50
N LYS A 297 4.44 18.28 6.72
CA LYS A 297 3.29 19.07 7.25
C LYS A 297 2.30 18.21 8.05
N ARG A 298 2.19 16.91 7.75
CA ARG A 298 1.27 15.98 8.41
C ARG A 298 1.92 15.27 9.59
N TRP A 299 3.17 14.84 9.46
CA TRP A 299 3.91 14.13 10.51
C TRP A 299 4.31 15.06 11.65
N ASP A 300 4.75 16.28 11.34
CA ASP A 300 5.21 17.25 12.34
C ASP A 300 4.06 18.10 12.89
N ARG A 301 2.81 17.73 12.58
CA ARG A 301 1.59 18.41 13.05
C ARG A 301 1.52 18.56 14.57
N HIS A 302 2.21 17.69 15.31
CA HIS A 302 2.25 17.69 16.76
C HIS A 302 3.63 18.07 17.34
N LEU A 303 4.59 18.48 16.51
CA LEU A 303 5.95 18.80 16.94
C LEU A 303 5.98 19.97 17.94
N GLU A 304 5.07 20.93 17.79
CA GLU A 304 4.92 22.10 18.68
C GLU A 304 3.74 21.97 19.66
N VAL A 305 3.13 20.78 19.74
CA VAL A 305 2.04 20.53 20.68
C VAL A 305 2.62 20.31 22.08
N ASP A 306 2.20 21.15 23.02
CA ASP A 306 2.56 21.04 24.43
C ASP A 306 2.31 19.62 24.97
N ALA A 307 3.30 19.05 25.67
CA ALA A 307 3.24 17.72 26.24
C ALA A 307 2.03 17.55 27.18
N HIS A 308 1.64 18.61 27.90
CA HIS A 308 0.49 18.61 28.81
C HIS A 308 -0.86 18.37 28.11
N LYS A 309 -0.92 18.54 26.79
CA LYS A 309 -2.12 18.24 26.01
C LYS A 309 -2.48 16.75 26.03
N TRP A 310 -1.51 15.88 26.32
CA TRP A 310 -1.69 14.44 26.40
C TRP A 310 -2.02 13.95 27.82
N ASP A 311 -1.86 14.78 28.85
CA ASP A 311 -2.11 14.43 30.25
C ASP A 311 -3.52 13.83 30.49
N PRO A 312 -4.61 14.35 29.88
CA PRO A 312 -5.94 13.74 30.06
C PRO A 312 -6.04 12.33 29.45
N VAL A 313 -5.31 12.06 28.36
CA VAL A 313 -5.29 10.75 27.69
C VAL A 313 -4.46 9.76 28.50
N ILE A 314 -3.33 10.21 29.05
CA ILE A 314 -2.48 9.41 29.94
C ILE A 314 -3.22 9.09 31.24
N ALA A 315 -3.85 10.08 31.88
CA ALA A 315 -4.64 9.88 33.10
C ALA A 315 -5.83 8.93 32.89
N PHE A 316 -6.46 8.98 31.71
CA PHE A 316 -7.49 8.03 31.33
C PHE A 316 -6.92 6.61 31.14
N ALA A 317 -5.77 6.47 30.47
CA ALA A 317 -5.10 5.20 30.29
C ALA A 317 -4.66 4.57 31.63
N GLU A 318 -4.16 5.37 32.58
CA GLU A 318 -3.80 4.92 33.93
C GLU A 318 -4.99 4.44 34.76
N GLN A 319 -6.19 4.98 34.52
CA GLN A 319 -7.41 4.60 35.22
C GLN A 319 -8.08 3.35 34.64
N VAL A 320 -7.97 3.13 33.33
CA VAL A 320 -8.76 2.11 32.60
C VAL A 320 -7.94 0.88 32.24
N LEU A 321 -6.62 1.03 32.03
CA LEU A 321 -5.75 -0.10 31.70
C LEU A 321 -5.23 -0.74 32.99
N PRO A 322 -5.28 -2.08 33.14
CA PRO A 322 -4.66 -2.74 34.27
C PRO A 322 -3.15 -2.49 34.21
N MET A 323 -2.63 -1.71 35.16
CA MET A 323 -1.18 -1.49 35.28
C MET A 323 -0.51 -2.79 35.74
N PRO A 324 0.24 -3.49 34.87
CA PRO A 324 1.10 -4.56 35.35
C PRO A 324 2.12 -3.97 36.33
N SER A 325 2.69 -4.79 37.21
CA SER A 325 3.81 -4.35 38.04
C SER A 325 4.85 -3.65 37.15
N PRO A 326 5.31 -2.43 37.52
CA PRO A 326 6.26 -1.69 36.72
C PRO A 326 7.40 -2.61 36.32
N MET A 327 7.68 -2.71 35.03
CA MET A 327 8.84 -3.44 34.57
C MET A 327 10.05 -2.79 35.25
N GLU A 328 10.72 -3.51 36.14
CA GLU A 328 11.93 -3.01 36.77
C GLU A 328 12.97 -2.79 35.68
N TYR A 329 13.15 -1.52 35.32
CA TYR A 329 14.11 -1.13 34.31
C TYR A 329 15.52 -1.18 34.90
N LYS A 330 16.23 -2.28 34.68
CA LYS A 330 17.60 -2.45 35.12
C LYS A 330 18.55 -1.82 34.09
N PRO A 331 19.53 -1.01 34.52
CA PRO A 331 20.54 -0.47 33.61
C PRO A 331 21.19 -1.58 32.80
N LEU A 332 21.40 -1.33 31.51
CA LEU A 332 22.09 -2.26 30.64
C LEU A 332 23.50 -2.51 31.17
N THR A 333 23.90 -3.78 31.27
CA THR A 333 25.27 -4.15 31.63
C THR A 333 26.07 -4.64 30.41
N VAL A 334 27.40 -4.62 30.50
CA VAL A 334 28.25 -5.21 29.45
C VAL A 334 28.01 -6.72 29.32
N ALA A 335 27.59 -7.40 30.40
CA ALA A 335 27.24 -8.82 30.34
C ALA A 335 25.98 -9.06 29.50
N ASP A 336 24.95 -8.20 29.65
CA ASP A 336 23.74 -8.25 28.84
C ASP A 336 24.05 -7.98 27.37
N TRP A 337 24.90 -6.98 27.11
CA TRP A 337 25.41 -6.65 25.79
C TRP A 337 26.12 -7.83 25.12
N ASP A 338 27.08 -8.46 25.80
CA ASP A 338 27.82 -9.61 25.26
C ASP A 338 26.90 -10.83 25.03
N ASN A 339 25.95 -11.08 25.93
CA ASN A 339 24.95 -12.13 25.76
C ASN A 339 24.07 -11.89 24.53
N ALA A 340 23.63 -10.65 24.30
CA ALA A 340 22.84 -10.27 23.12
C ALA A 340 23.64 -10.46 21.82
N LEU A 341 24.91 -10.04 21.80
CA LEU A 341 25.79 -10.22 20.62
C LEU A 341 26.04 -11.69 20.30
N ARG A 342 26.22 -12.54 21.32
CA ARG A 342 26.44 -13.99 21.13
C ARG A 342 25.24 -14.67 20.48
N LYS A 343 24.02 -14.25 20.81
CA LYS A 343 22.76 -14.75 20.19
C LYS A 343 22.58 -14.32 18.74
N LYS A 344 23.19 -13.21 18.30
CA LYS A 344 23.13 -12.78 16.89
C LYS A 344 23.90 -13.73 15.97
N SER A 345 23.39 -13.95 14.76
CA SER A 345 24.05 -14.76 13.72
C SER A 345 25.42 -14.18 13.34
N LYS A 346 26.38 -15.05 13.01
CA LYS A 346 27.68 -14.64 12.44
C LYS A 346 27.53 -13.89 11.11
N LYS A 347 26.41 -14.07 10.41
CA LYS A 347 26.05 -13.41 9.14
C LYS A 347 25.08 -12.23 9.33
N ALA A 348 24.90 -11.74 10.55
CA ALA A 348 24.05 -10.59 10.79
C ALA A 348 24.54 -9.38 9.96
N ALA A 349 23.61 -8.68 9.33
CA ALA A 349 23.92 -7.51 8.52
C ALA A 349 24.57 -6.42 9.37
N THR A 350 25.61 -5.80 8.82
CA THR A 350 26.25 -4.62 9.40
C THR A 350 25.38 -3.40 9.12
N GLY A 351 25.14 -2.58 10.15
CA GLY A 351 24.38 -1.34 10.01
C GLY A 351 25.13 -0.28 9.19
N PRO A 352 24.46 0.83 8.83
CA PRO A 352 25.08 1.96 8.14
C PRO A 352 26.16 2.66 8.99
N ASP A 353 26.17 2.44 10.31
CA ASP A 353 27.23 2.85 11.23
C ASP A 353 28.55 2.11 11.01
N GLY A 354 28.56 1.04 10.22
CA GLY A 354 29.74 0.23 9.93
C GLY A 354 30.17 -0.69 11.08
N LEU A 355 29.36 -0.82 12.14
CA LEU A 355 29.67 -1.70 13.27
C LEU A 355 29.16 -3.11 13.03
N SER A 356 30.07 -4.01 12.72
CA SER A 356 29.74 -5.43 12.59
C SER A 356 29.62 -6.10 13.96
N ARG A 357 28.90 -7.23 14.02
CA ARG A 357 28.89 -8.12 15.18
C ARG A 357 30.31 -8.51 15.61
N ALA A 358 31.20 -8.76 14.65
CA ALA A 358 32.59 -9.12 14.93
C ALA A 358 33.34 -7.97 15.60
N ASP A 359 33.10 -6.72 15.17
CA ASP A 359 33.72 -5.55 15.79
C ASP A 359 33.34 -5.47 17.28
N MET A 360 32.04 -5.49 17.58
CA MET A 360 31.55 -5.32 18.95
C MET A 360 31.98 -6.46 19.91
N LEU A 361 32.28 -7.66 19.40
CA LEU A 361 32.81 -8.75 20.22
C LEU A 361 34.29 -8.56 20.57
N HIS A 362 35.09 -8.02 19.66
CA HIS A 362 36.54 -7.82 19.83
C HIS A 362 36.91 -6.49 20.49
N TRP A 363 35.95 -5.59 20.69
CA TRP A 363 36.18 -4.33 21.39
C TRP A 363 36.72 -4.55 22.81
N PRO A 364 37.66 -3.71 23.27
CA PRO A 364 38.19 -3.81 24.62
C PRO A 364 37.08 -3.48 25.64
N LEU A 365 37.14 -4.09 26.83
CA LEU A 365 36.11 -3.93 27.87
C LEU A 365 35.78 -2.45 28.18
N PRO A 366 36.75 -1.53 28.32
CA PRO A 366 36.46 -0.11 28.55
C PRO A 366 35.66 0.55 27.41
N ALA A 367 35.85 0.13 26.15
CA ALA A 367 35.08 0.65 25.03
C ALA A 367 33.63 0.13 25.04
N LYS A 368 33.43 -1.14 25.41
CA LYS A 368 32.09 -1.71 25.61
C LYS A 368 31.36 -1.00 26.74
N GLN A 369 32.06 -0.74 27.85
CA GLN A 369 31.51 0.00 28.99
C GLN A 369 31.10 1.41 28.58
N ALA A 370 31.97 2.16 27.89
CA ALA A 370 31.64 3.50 27.41
C ALA A 370 30.40 3.52 26.48
N LEU A 371 30.25 2.52 25.62
CA LEU A 371 29.07 2.39 24.75
C LEU A 371 27.80 2.08 25.56
N VAL A 372 27.88 1.16 26.53
CA VAL A 372 26.76 0.83 27.43
C VAL A 372 26.38 2.02 28.30
N ASP A 373 27.35 2.78 28.81
CA ASP A 373 27.11 4.00 29.59
C ASP A 373 26.46 5.11 28.75
N LEU A 374 26.81 5.20 27.46
CA LEU A 374 26.13 6.08 26.52
C LEU A 374 24.67 5.65 26.31
N LEU A 375 24.40 4.36 26.12
CA LEU A 375 23.03 3.84 25.98
C LEU A 375 22.19 4.10 27.24
N ASN A 376 22.74 3.82 28.42
CA ASN A 376 22.06 4.09 29.69
C ASN A 376 21.76 5.60 29.88
N ARG A 377 22.66 6.49 29.46
CA ARG A 377 22.39 7.95 29.50
C ARG A 377 21.32 8.38 28.49
N ILE A 378 21.28 7.77 27.31
CA ILE A 378 20.22 8.01 26.32
C ILE A 378 18.86 7.61 26.90
N GLU A 379 18.80 6.46 27.55
CA GLU A 379 17.59 5.99 28.25
C GLU A 379 17.17 6.90 29.41
N GLN A 380 18.12 7.63 30.01
CA GLN A 380 17.88 8.64 31.04
C GLN A 380 17.56 10.04 30.48
N GLY A 381 17.34 10.17 29.17
CA GLY A 381 16.89 11.41 28.52
C GLY A 381 17.99 12.20 27.79
N LEU A 382 19.22 11.67 27.68
CA LEU A 382 20.20 12.22 26.73
C LEU A 382 19.66 12.00 25.31
N ARG A 383 19.64 13.05 24.49
CA ARG A 383 19.21 12.93 23.10
C ARG A 383 20.07 11.88 22.39
N HIS A 384 19.44 10.87 21.80
CA HIS A 384 20.11 9.83 21.03
C HIS A 384 20.98 10.44 19.91
N PRO A 385 22.00 9.73 19.39
CA PRO A 385 22.74 10.18 18.23
C PRO A 385 21.80 10.58 17.08
N SER A 386 22.09 11.69 16.41
CA SER A 386 21.41 12.12 15.19
C SER A 386 21.55 11.04 14.11
N VAL A 387 20.50 10.25 13.95
CA VAL A 387 20.39 9.18 12.95
C VAL A 387 19.51 9.65 11.80
N THR A 388 19.96 9.40 10.57
CA THR A 388 19.06 9.41 9.41
C THR A 388 18.23 8.13 9.49
N LEU A 389 16.93 8.26 9.70
CA LEU A 389 16.01 7.11 9.81
C LEU A 389 15.86 6.44 8.44
N TRP A 390 16.27 5.18 8.34
CA TRP A 390 15.84 4.30 7.26
C TRP A 390 14.66 3.53 7.85
N SER A 391 13.43 3.99 7.64
CA SER A 391 12.28 3.42 8.34
C SER A 391 12.12 1.92 8.04
N PHE A 392 11.89 1.12 9.08
CA PHE A 392 11.11 -0.12 9.00
C PHE A 392 10.16 -0.21 10.21
N VAL A 393 9.01 0.48 10.08
CA VAL A 393 7.59 0.22 10.48
C VAL A 393 7.13 -0.09 11.94
N ASP A 394 5.98 0.53 12.27
CA ASP A 394 4.98 0.34 13.33
C ASP A 394 4.17 -1.00 13.24
N ASN A 395 4.66 -2.10 13.82
CA ASN A 395 4.02 -3.43 13.65
C ASN A 395 3.44 -3.96 14.97
N ILE A 396 2.24 -4.56 14.93
CA ILE A 396 1.82 -5.55 15.94
C ILE A 396 2.14 -6.94 15.38
N GLU A 397 3.06 -7.64 16.03
CA GLU A 397 3.53 -8.96 15.61
C GLU A 397 3.08 -10.03 16.59
N SER A 398 2.58 -11.15 16.07
CA SER A 398 2.29 -12.34 16.87
C SER A 398 3.00 -13.55 16.25
N THR A 399 3.53 -14.41 17.11
CA THR A 399 4.11 -15.69 16.70
C THR A 399 3.19 -16.81 17.18
N ALA A 400 3.07 -17.87 16.38
CA ALA A 400 2.24 -19.02 16.69
C ALA A 400 3.00 -20.31 16.35
N PRO A 401 2.71 -21.44 17.02
CA PRO A 401 3.41 -22.71 16.80
C PRO A 401 3.13 -23.31 15.41
N ASP A 402 2.00 -22.96 14.79
CA ASP A 402 1.62 -23.41 13.47
C ASP A 402 0.75 -22.38 12.73
N ALA A 403 0.54 -22.64 11.43
CA ALA A 403 -0.24 -21.78 10.55
C ALA A 403 -1.70 -21.61 11.00
N GLN A 404 -2.30 -22.65 11.59
CA GLN A 404 -3.72 -22.63 11.95
C GLN A 404 -3.94 -21.77 13.20
N ALA A 405 -3.06 -21.90 14.20
CA ALA A 405 -3.02 -21.03 15.36
C ALA A 405 -2.73 -19.56 14.97
N ALA A 406 -1.83 -19.32 14.02
CA ALA A 406 -1.55 -17.96 13.52
C ALA A 406 -2.80 -17.31 12.90
N VAL A 407 -3.55 -18.07 12.11
CA VAL A 407 -4.76 -17.59 11.42
C VAL A 407 -5.88 -17.34 12.42
N GLN A 408 -6.08 -18.25 13.36
CA GLN A 408 -7.06 -18.09 14.43
C GLN A 408 -6.74 -16.87 15.32
N ALA A 409 -5.46 -16.63 15.62
CA ALA A 409 -5.02 -15.44 16.34
C ALA A 409 -5.31 -14.16 15.56
N LEU A 410 -5.05 -14.14 14.25
CA LEU A 410 -5.34 -13.00 13.38
C LEU A 410 -6.85 -12.74 13.23
N GLU A 411 -7.66 -13.79 13.11
CA GLU A 411 -9.13 -13.69 13.11
C GLU A 411 -9.67 -13.16 14.44
N THR A 412 -9.12 -13.65 15.56
CA THR A 412 -9.48 -13.18 16.91
C THR A 412 -9.10 -11.72 17.09
N PHE A 413 -7.91 -11.32 16.63
CA PHE A 413 -7.45 -9.94 16.66
C PHE A 413 -8.34 -9.03 15.81
N HIS A 414 -8.73 -9.45 14.61
CA HIS A 414 -9.71 -8.71 13.80
C HIS A 414 -11.06 -8.60 14.50
N SER A 415 -11.56 -9.68 15.09
CA SER A 415 -12.83 -9.65 15.82
C SER A 415 -12.76 -8.73 17.04
N PHE A 416 -11.64 -8.73 17.77
CA PHE A 416 -11.39 -7.83 18.89
C PHE A 416 -11.33 -6.37 18.43
N SER A 417 -10.60 -6.06 17.36
CA SER A 417 -10.53 -4.70 16.84
C SER A 417 -11.84 -4.21 16.24
N ASP A 418 -12.63 -5.10 15.62
CA ASP A 418 -14.00 -4.79 15.18
C ASP A 418 -14.91 -4.50 16.39
N VAL A 419 -14.69 -5.15 17.54
CA VAL A 419 -15.39 -4.85 18.82
C VAL A 419 -14.94 -3.51 19.40
N MET A 420 -13.64 -3.21 19.33
CA MET A 420 -13.04 -1.97 19.85
C MET A 420 -13.18 -0.77 18.91
N ASP A 421 -13.80 -0.94 17.74
CA ASP A 421 -13.90 0.06 16.65
C ASP A 421 -12.54 0.66 16.23
N VAL A 422 -11.46 -0.14 16.36
CA VAL A 422 -10.11 0.23 15.92
C VAL A 422 -9.91 -0.25 14.49
N ALA A 423 -9.72 0.69 13.57
CA ALA A 423 -9.45 0.38 12.18
C ALA A 423 -8.06 -0.26 12.01
N ILE A 424 -8.02 -1.59 11.85
CA ILE A 424 -6.81 -2.27 11.40
C ILE A 424 -6.66 -2.07 9.89
N ASP A 425 -5.47 -1.67 9.45
CA ASP A 425 -5.07 -1.74 8.06
C ASP A 425 -4.90 -3.21 7.64
N LYS A 426 -6.00 -3.80 7.17
CA LYS A 426 -6.06 -5.19 6.70
C LYS A 426 -5.16 -5.40 5.47
N GLU A 427 -4.81 -4.33 4.74
CA GLU A 427 -3.94 -4.39 3.55
C GLU A 427 -2.47 -4.55 3.94
N LYS A 428 -2.07 -4.09 5.13
CA LYS A 428 -0.72 -4.23 5.68
C LYS A 428 -0.54 -5.39 6.66
N SER A 429 -1.58 -6.18 6.89
CA SER A 429 -1.52 -7.35 7.78
C SER A 429 -1.08 -8.60 7.01
N TYR A 430 0.10 -9.15 7.35
CA TYR A 430 0.66 -10.33 6.70
C TYR A 430 0.97 -11.46 7.69
N SER A 431 0.81 -12.71 7.25
CA SER A 431 1.26 -13.89 8.01
C SER A 431 2.22 -14.69 7.14
N TRP A 432 3.27 -15.22 7.76
CA TRP A 432 4.31 -15.97 7.09
C TRP A 432 4.83 -17.09 8.00
N SER A 433 5.44 -18.12 7.44
CA SER A 433 6.03 -19.23 8.20
C SER A 433 7.42 -19.57 7.67
N VAL A 434 8.31 -20.03 8.56
CA VAL A 434 9.62 -20.59 8.19
C VAL A 434 9.50 -22.01 7.63
N ASP A 435 8.37 -22.69 7.85
CA ASP A 435 8.10 -24.03 7.31
C ASP A 435 7.38 -23.99 5.96
N ALA A 436 7.78 -24.86 5.03
CA ALA A 436 7.27 -24.86 3.66
C ALA A 436 5.82 -25.37 3.56
N SER A 437 5.43 -26.33 4.39
CA SER A 437 4.06 -26.87 4.41
C SER A 437 3.10 -25.84 5.00
N GLN A 438 3.51 -25.18 6.08
CA GLN A 438 2.75 -24.10 6.72
C GLN A 438 2.64 -22.86 5.83
N ARG A 439 3.69 -22.49 5.08
CA ARG A 439 3.60 -21.40 4.07
C ARG A 439 2.56 -21.68 3.00
N LYS A 440 2.41 -22.94 2.58
CA LYS A 440 1.38 -23.34 1.62
C LYS A 440 -0.02 -23.11 2.21
N THR A 441 -0.23 -23.58 3.44
CA THR A 441 -1.48 -23.37 4.20
C THR A 441 -1.83 -21.88 4.36
N LEU A 442 -0.87 -21.05 4.78
CA LEU A 442 -1.07 -19.60 4.91
C LEU A 442 -1.37 -18.96 3.54
N ARG A 443 -0.61 -19.32 2.50
CA ARG A 443 -0.81 -18.78 1.15
C ARG A 443 -2.19 -19.09 0.62
N ASP A 444 -2.67 -20.32 0.78
CA ASP A 444 -4.00 -20.74 0.31
C ASP A 444 -5.13 -19.97 1.02
N GLN A 445 -4.88 -19.44 2.23
CA GLN A 445 -5.80 -18.56 2.95
C GLN A 445 -5.65 -17.06 2.64
N HIS A 446 -4.51 -16.61 2.10
CA HIS A 446 -4.23 -15.19 1.79
C HIS A 446 -4.47 -14.80 0.32
N GLN A 447 -4.77 -15.73 -0.58
CA GLN A 447 -4.95 -15.44 -2.01
C GLN A 447 -6.09 -14.44 -2.28
N VAL A 448 -7.22 -14.54 -1.57
CA VAL A 448 -8.33 -13.58 -1.68
C VAL A 448 -7.93 -12.20 -1.13
N ARG A 449 -7.14 -12.16 -0.05
CA ARG A 449 -6.63 -10.89 0.50
C ARG A 449 -5.68 -10.18 -0.47
N ALA A 450 -4.89 -10.92 -1.24
CA ALA A 450 -4.01 -10.34 -2.25
C ALA A 450 -4.78 -9.61 -3.36
N LEU A 451 -6.03 -10.02 -3.66
CA LEU A 451 -6.90 -9.28 -4.55
C LEU A 451 -7.20 -7.90 -3.98
N VAL A 452 -7.67 -7.86 -2.73
CA VAL A 452 -8.09 -6.64 -2.03
C VAL A 452 -6.92 -5.69 -1.77
N ALA A 453 -5.81 -6.20 -1.23
CA ALA A 453 -4.70 -5.36 -0.77
C ALA A 453 -3.75 -4.92 -1.89
N LYS A 454 -3.79 -5.56 -3.06
CA LYS A 454 -2.79 -5.33 -4.11
C LYS A 454 -3.36 -5.27 -5.51
N ALA A 455 -4.12 -6.29 -5.92
CA ALA A 455 -4.60 -6.35 -7.30
C ALA A 455 -5.55 -5.19 -7.60
N TRP A 456 -6.59 -5.02 -6.78
CA TRP A 456 -7.62 -3.99 -6.95
C TRP A 456 -7.07 -2.56 -6.84
N PRO A 457 -6.28 -2.19 -5.81
CA PRO A 457 -5.65 -0.87 -5.76
C PRO A 457 -4.78 -0.57 -6.97
N SER A 458 -4.06 -1.57 -7.49
CA SER A 458 -3.16 -1.38 -8.64
C SER A 458 -3.92 -1.24 -9.96
N CYS A 459 -4.93 -2.09 -10.22
CA CYS A 459 -5.61 -2.11 -11.51
C CYS A 459 -6.84 -1.20 -11.59
N LEU A 460 -7.39 -0.78 -10.45
CA LEU A 460 -8.52 0.15 -10.36
C LEU A 460 -8.07 1.55 -9.90
N HIS A 461 -6.78 1.88 -10.04
CA HIS A 461 -6.29 3.21 -9.70
C HIS A 461 -7.05 4.29 -10.50
N GLY A 462 -7.60 5.29 -9.80
CA GLY A 462 -8.40 6.36 -10.42
C GLY A 462 -9.82 5.93 -10.84
N VAL A 463 -10.27 4.72 -10.49
CA VAL A 463 -11.60 4.21 -10.88
C VAL A 463 -12.73 5.12 -10.39
N ALA A 464 -12.56 5.79 -9.25
CA ALA A 464 -13.55 6.69 -8.65
C ALA A 464 -13.93 7.89 -9.55
N SER A 465 -13.09 8.27 -10.52
CA SER A 465 -13.34 9.36 -11.47
C SER A 465 -13.62 8.90 -12.91
N ALA A 466 -13.64 7.59 -13.17
CA ALA A 466 -13.81 7.02 -14.52
C ALA A 466 -15.01 6.08 -14.61
N HIS A 467 -15.77 6.18 -15.71
CA HIS A 467 -16.81 5.20 -16.03
C HIS A 467 -16.17 3.89 -16.50
N MET A 468 -16.68 2.76 -16.02
CA MET A 468 -16.25 1.42 -16.43
C MET A 468 -17.49 0.57 -16.75
N ALA A 469 -17.44 -0.13 -17.89
CA ALA A 469 -18.51 -1.04 -18.31
C ALA A 469 -18.45 -2.38 -17.56
N ASP A 470 -19.60 -3.04 -17.41
CA ASP A 470 -19.72 -4.34 -16.73
C ASP A 470 -18.78 -5.42 -17.31
N ASP A 471 -18.59 -5.44 -18.63
CA ASP A 471 -17.67 -6.37 -19.32
C ASP A 471 -16.23 -6.33 -18.78
N HIS A 472 -15.77 -5.17 -18.30
CA HIS A 472 -14.44 -5.04 -17.71
C HIS A 472 -14.40 -5.69 -16.33
N PHE A 473 -15.44 -5.50 -15.52
CA PHE A 473 -15.55 -6.16 -14.22
C PHE A 473 -15.67 -7.68 -14.39
N ASP A 474 -16.39 -8.17 -15.40
CA ASP A 474 -16.50 -9.62 -15.66
C ASP A 474 -15.18 -10.26 -16.07
N LYS A 475 -14.37 -9.56 -16.88
CA LYS A 475 -12.99 -9.99 -17.20
C LYS A 475 -12.11 -10.01 -15.96
N LEU A 476 -12.18 -8.98 -15.10
CA LEU A 476 -11.42 -8.91 -13.86
C LEU A 476 -11.82 -10.02 -12.88
N ARG A 477 -13.13 -10.28 -12.71
CA ARG A 477 -13.63 -11.39 -11.88
C ARG A 477 -13.13 -12.74 -12.39
N THR A 478 -13.18 -12.96 -13.70
CA THR A 478 -12.70 -14.20 -14.33
C THR A 478 -11.21 -14.38 -14.09
N GLY A 479 -10.40 -13.33 -14.31
CA GLY A 479 -8.96 -13.34 -14.05
C GLY A 479 -8.61 -13.55 -12.57
N ALA A 480 -9.38 -12.95 -11.65
CA ALA A 480 -9.23 -13.18 -10.23
C ALA A 480 -9.48 -14.65 -9.88
N LEU A 481 -10.57 -15.24 -10.35
CA LEU A 481 -10.89 -16.63 -10.07
C LEU A 481 -9.86 -17.61 -10.64
N GLN A 482 -9.30 -17.29 -11.80
CA GLN A 482 -8.16 -18.02 -12.37
C GLN A 482 -6.92 -17.92 -11.47
N GLY A 483 -6.62 -16.71 -10.98
CA GLY A 483 -5.51 -16.47 -10.05
C GLY A 483 -5.68 -17.14 -8.68
N LEU A 484 -6.92 -17.32 -8.23
CA LEU A 484 -7.27 -18.07 -7.01
C LEU A 484 -7.25 -19.60 -7.21
N TRP A 485 -7.07 -20.09 -8.44
CA TRP A 485 -7.21 -21.52 -8.79
C TRP A 485 -8.59 -22.12 -8.49
N GLU A 486 -9.59 -21.29 -8.31
CA GLU A 486 -10.98 -21.66 -8.00
C GLU A 486 -11.87 -21.67 -9.26
N HIS A 487 -11.25 -21.73 -10.44
CA HIS A 487 -11.95 -21.76 -11.72
C HIS A 487 -12.25 -23.20 -12.13
N SER A 488 -13.51 -23.45 -12.48
CA SER A 488 -13.99 -24.74 -12.99
C SER A 488 -15.15 -24.52 -13.96
N SER A 489 -15.50 -25.55 -14.73
CA SER A 489 -16.65 -25.47 -15.64
C SER A 489 -17.94 -25.16 -14.89
N GLY A 490 -18.68 -24.15 -15.36
CA GLY A 490 -19.97 -23.74 -14.77
C GLY A 490 -19.89 -22.76 -13.60
N THR A 491 -18.68 -22.53 -13.06
CA THR A 491 -18.44 -21.58 -11.97
C THR A 491 -18.86 -20.18 -12.38
N SER A 492 -19.56 -19.46 -11.50
CA SER A 492 -19.80 -18.03 -11.66
C SER A 492 -18.78 -17.21 -10.85
N PRO A 493 -17.88 -16.46 -11.52
CA PRO A 493 -16.94 -15.57 -10.83
C PRO A 493 -17.63 -14.50 -9.98
N ALA A 494 -18.77 -13.97 -10.44
CA ALA A 494 -19.54 -12.99 -9.68
C ALA A 494 -20.11 -13.60 -8.39
N ILE A 495 -20.79 -14.74 -8.45
CA ILE A 495 -21.29 -15.41 -7.25
C ILE A 495 -20.14 -15.74 -6.28
N HIS A 496 -19.03 -16.28 -6.81
CA HIS A 496 -17.90 -16.67 -5.98
C HIS A 496 -17.30 -15.47 -5.25
N LEU A 497 -16.97 -14.40 -5.97
CA LEU A 497 -16.29 -13.25 -5.36
C LEU A 497 -17.25 -12.43 -4.49
N SER A 498 -18.44 -12.08 -4.97
CA SER A 498 -19.32 -11.16 -4.23
C SER A 498 -20.13 -11.83 -3.12
N LEU A 499 -20.50 -13.11 -3.28
CA LEU A 499 -21.41 -13.79 -2.34
C LEU A 499 -20.70 -14.80 -1.43
N VAL A 500 -19.74 -15.57 -1.98
CA VAL A 500 -19.06 -16.63 -1.21
C VAL A 500 -17.85 -16.07 -0.44
N GLU A 501 -16.92 -15.38 -1.11
CA GLU A 501 -15.78 -14.73 -0.46
C GLU A 501 -16.16 -13.40 0.21
N GLY A 502 -17.08 -12.66 -0.42
CA GLY A 502 -17.68 -11.44 0.08
C GLY A 502 -17.31 -10.20 -0.76
N PRO A 503 -18.13 -9.12 -0.74
CA PRO A 503 -18.06 -8.07 -1.77
C PRO A 503 -16.71 -7.38 -1.91
N LEU A 504 -15.88 -7.29 -0.87
CA LEU A 504 -14.53 -6.72 -0.99
C LEU A 504 -13.64 -7.49 -1.97
N ALA A 505 -13.86 -8.79 -2.19
CA ALA A 505 -13.15 -9.56 -3.19
C ALA A 505 -13.58 -9.24 -4.63
N ASP A 506 -14.73 -8.59 -4.81
CA ASP A 506 -15.28 -8.22 -6.11
C ASP A 506 -14.75 -6.84 -6.58
N PRO A 507 -14.16 -6.75 -7.79
CA PRO A 507 -13.60 -5.51 -8.30
C PRO A 507 -14.65 -4.40 -8.52
N GLN A 508 -15.91 -4.74 -8.80
CA GLN A 508 -16.97 -3.75 -8.99
C GLN A 508 -17.42 -3.16 -7.65
N PHE A 509 -17.47 -3.96 -6.60
CA PHE A 509 -17.73 -3.44 -5.26
C PHE A 509 -16.58 -2.57 -4.77
N GLN A 510 -15.32 -2.93 -5.06
CA GLN A 510 -14.17 -2.08 -4.78
C GLN A 510 -14.27 -0.72 -5.47
N ALA A 511 -14.60 -0.71 -6.76
CA ALA A 511 -14.84 0.53 -7.49
C ALA A 511 -15.95 1.36 -6.85
N LEU A 512 -17.09 0.73 -6.50
CA LEU A 512 -18.20 1.39 -5.80
C LEU A 512 -17.75 1.99 -4.46
N TRP A 513 -17.11 1.19 -3.60
CA TRP A 513 -16.67 1.58 -2.27
C TRP A 513 -15.69 2.76 -2.32
N GLN A 514 -14.67 2.68 -3.18
CA GLN A 514 -13.71 3.77 -3.39
C GLN A 514 -14.39 5.06 -3.87
N THR A 515 -15.40 4.95 -4.73
CA THR A 515 -16.15 6.12 -5.23
C THR A 515 -16.93 6.81 -4.12
N VAL A 516 -17.62 6.02 -3.29
CA VAL A 516 -18.40 6.54 -2.17
C VAL A 516 -17.50 7.15 -1.10
N GLN A 517 -16.36 6.52 -0.80
CA GLN A 517 -15.37 7.08 0.12
C GLN A 517 -14.80 8.41 -0.39
N MET A 518 -14.35 8.44 -1.65
CA MET A 518 -13.84 9.67 -2.26
C MET A 518 -14.88 10.79 -2.25
N TYR A 519 -16.14 10.46 -2.51
CA TYR A 519 -17.25 11.40 -2.37
C TYR A 519 -17.37 11.94 -0.94
N ARG A 520 -17.37 11.08 0.09
CA ARG A 520 -17.47 11.51 1.50
C ARG A 520 -16.31 12.41 1.93
N GLU A 521 -15.10 12.11 1.49
CA GLU A 521 -13.90 12.86 1.86
C GLU A 521 -13.89 14.28 1.28
N HIS A 522 -14.32 14.41 0.02
CA HIS A 522 -14.18 15.66 -0.74
C HIS A 522 -15.45 16.51 -0.74
N ASN A 523 -16.61 15.93 -0.42
CA ASN A 523 -17.88 16.63 -0.45
C ASN A 523 -18.28 17.13 0.94
N GLN A 524 -17.70 18.26 1.37
CA GLN A 524 -17.92 18.83 2.71
C GLN A 524 -18.98 19.95 2.76
N THR A 525 -19.49 20.44 1.63
CA THR A 525 -20.49 21.52 1.56
C THR A 525 -21.74 21.12 0.75
N ASP A 526 -22.92 21.58 1.17
CA ASP A 526 -24.21 21.18 0.56
C ASP A 526 -24.49 21.82 -0.80
N ASP A 527 -24.01 23.05 -0.99
CA ASP A 527 -24.42 23.92 -2.11
C ASP A 527 -24.11 23.30 -3.49
N CYS A 528 -22.92 22.74 -3.66
CA CYS A 528 -22.52 22.13 -4.93
C CYS A 528 -23.17 20.75 -5.18
N THR A 529 -23.47 20.00 -4.12
CA THR A 529 -23.98 18.61 -4.24
C THR A 529 -25.36 18.59 -4.87
N SER A 530 -26.26 19.38 -4.31
CA SER A 530 -27.65 19.45 -4.76
C SER A 530 -27.74 19.91 -6.20
N PHE A 531 -26.93 20.91 -6.59
CA PHE A 531 -26.87 21.41 -7.96
C PHE A 531 -26.37 20.34 -8.93
N CYS A 532 -25.20 19.73 -8.67
CA CYS A 532 -24.63 18.71 -9.56
C CYS A 532 -25.54 17.49 -9.69
N MET A 533 -26.11 17.00 -8.60
CA MET A 533 -27.00 15.83 -8.62
C MET A 533 -28.31 16.14 -9.34
N LYS A 534 -28.92 17.31 -9.11
CA LYS A 534 -30.13 17.73 -9.83
C LYS A 534 -29.89 17.80 -11.33
N GLU A 535 -28.78 18.39 -11.75
CA GLU A 535 -28.39 18.43 -13.16
C GLU A 535 -28.20 17.04 -13.77
N LEU A 536 -27.57 16.13 -13.04
CA LEU A 536 -27.28 14.77 -13.48
C LEU A 536 -28.51 13.84 -13.46
N HIS A 537 -29.46 14.09 -12.57
CA HIS A 537 -30.68 13.30 -12.42
C HIS A 537 -31.64 13.47 -13.62
N TYR A 538 -31.64 14.64 -14.28
CA TYR A 538 -32.47 14.83 -15.47
C TYR A 538 -32.02 13.98 -16.66
N THR A 539 -32.95 13.18 -17.17
CA THR A 539 -32.79 12.34 -18.37
C THR A 539 -32.57 13.22 -19.60
N ARG A 540 -31.42 13.07 -20.28
CA ARG A 540 -31.20 13.64 -21.62
C ARG A 540 -31.37 12.55 -22.68
N LYS A 541 -31.70 12.97 -23.91
CA LYS A 541 -31.83 12.08 -25.09
C LYS A 541 -30.54 11.38 -25.50
N THR A 542 -29.39 11.76 -24.94
CA THR A 542 -28.06 11.23 -25.27
C THR A 542 -27.63 10.08 -24.35
N TYR A 543 -27.14 8.98 -24.94
CA TYR A 543 -26.73 7.75 -24.26
C TYR A 543 -25.33 7.80 -23.59
N VAL A 544 -24.60 8.92 -23.67
CA VAL A 544 -23.24 9.01 -23.13
C VAL A 544 -23.29 9.47 -21.66
N PRO A 545 -22.70 8.73 -20.70
CA PRO A 545 -22.59 9.16 -19.31
C PRO A 545 -21.85 10.50 -19.24
N ARG A 546 -22.34 11.44 -18.42
CA ARG A 546 -21.64 12.72 -18.26
C ARG A 546 -20.25 12.47 -17.65
N PRO A 547 -19.21 13.18 -18.09
CA PRO A 547 -17.90 13.05 -17.46
C PRO A 547 -17.95 13.60 -16.03
N GLY A 548 -17.10 13.03 -15.17
CA GLY A 548 -16.81 13.58 -13.85
C GLY A 548 -17.30 12.72 -12.66
N PRO A 549 -16.75 12.97 -11.46
CA PRO A 549 -16.90 12.08 -10.30
C PRO A 549 -18.34 11.91 -9.83
N MET A 550 -19.13 12.99 -9.86
CA MET A 550 -20.53 12.96 -9.45
C MET A 550 -21.39 12.10 -10.39
N SER A 551 -21.11 12.14 -11.70
CA SER A 551 -21.79 11.27 -12.65
C SER A 551 -21.40 9.81 -12.47
N VAL A 552 -20.12 9.53 -12.14
CA VAL A 552 -19.62 8.18 -11.88
C VAL A 552 -20.26 7.62 -10.60
N LEU A 553 -20.31 8.41 -9.53
CA LEU A 553 -21.01 8.07 -8.29
C LEU A 553 -22.47 7.73 -8.56
N LEU A 554 -23.21 8.62 -9.22
CA LEU A 554 -24.63 8.42 -9.50
C LEU A 554 -24.87 7.17 -10.36
N ASN A 555 -24.04 6.95 -11.39
CA ASN A 555 -24.14 5.76 -12.23
C ASN A 555 -23.93 4.47 -11.41
N ARG A 556 -22.90 4.42 -10.56
CA ARG A 556 -22.59 3.26 -9.72
C ARG A 556 -23.65 2.99 -8.67
N LEU A 557 -24.22 4.03 -8.06
CA LEU A 557 -25.33 3.90 -7.14
C LEU A 557 -26.60 3.39 -7.86
N HIS A 558 -26.91 3.90 -9.05
CA HIS A 558 -28.01 3.36 -9.85
C HIS A 558 -27.83 1.89 -10.23
N GLN A 559 -26.59 1.44 -10.50
CA GLN A 559 -26.30 0.04 -10.81
C GLN A 559 -26.70 -0.93 -9.67
N ILE A 560 -26.67 -0.47 -8.42
CA ILE A 560 -27.10 -1.23 -7.23
C ILE A 560 -28.52 -0.85 -6.77
N ALA A 561 -29.32 -0.26 -7.67
CA ALA A 561 -30.68 0.20 -7.41
C ALA A 561 -30.82 1.26 -6.31
N TRP A 562 -29.80 2.10 -6.13
CA TRP A 562 -29.90 3.29 -5.27
C TRP A 562 -30.22 4.51 -6.12
N SER A 563 -31.23 5.27 -5.75
CA SER A 563 -31.68 6.46 -6.48
C SER A 563 -31.50 7.71 -5.63
N TRP A 564 -30.94 8.76 -6.23
CA TRP A 564 -30.83 10.07 -5.58
C TRP A 564 -32.21 10.67 -5.30
N THR A 565 -32.37 11.30 -4.13
CA THR A 565 -33.59 12.04 -3.77
C THR A 565 -33.33 13.54 -3.72
N GLN A 566 -32.51 13.99 -2.77
CA GLN A 566 -32.22 15.40 -2.53
C GLN A 566 -30.89 15.52 -1.78
N GLY A 567 -30.14 16.60 -2.00
CA GLY A 567 -28.88 16.83 -1.29
C GLY A 567 -27.95 15.61 -1.33
N THR A 568 -27.57 15.13 -0.15
CA THR A 568 -26.74 13.93 0.09
C THR A 568 -27.58 12.66 0.33
N GLU A 569 -28.91 12.74 0.26
CA GLU A 569 -29.82 11.64 0.52
C GLU A 569 -30.10 10.80 -0.73
N PHE A 570 -30.18 9.49 -0.51
CA PHE A 570 -30.52 8.49 -1.50
C PHE A 570 -31.58 7.54 -0.93
N LEU A 571 -32.41 6.97 -1.80
CA LEU A 571 -33.15 5.75 -1.51
C LEU A 571 -32.28 4.57 -1.89
N ASP A 572 -32.08 3.64 -0.95
CA ASP A 572 -31.41 2.39 -1.24
C ASP A 572 -32.33 1.39 -1.98
N HIS A 573 -31.76 0.25 -2.36
CA HIS A 573 -32.47 -0.88 -2.98
C HIS A 573 -33.69 -1.41 -2.19
N ALA A 574 -33.81 -1.11 -0.89
CA ALA A 574 -34.93 -1.46 -0.03
C ALA A 574 -35.90 -0.28 0.20
N MET A 575 -35.76 0.79 -0.60
CA MET A 575 -36.54 2.03 -0.52
C MET A 575 -36.39 2.75 0.83
N GLN A 576 -35.26 2.58 1.51
CA GLN A 576 -34.95 3.31 2.74
C GLN A 576 -34.04 4.50 2.44
N VAL A 577 -34.30 5.62 3.11
CA VAL A 577 -33.46 6.81 3.01
C VAL A 577 -32.12 6.57 3.68
N ILE A 578 -31.05 7.01 3.04
CA ILE A 578 -29.68 7.05 3.58
C ILE A 578 -29.01 8.37 3.18
N ASP A 579 -28.48 9.09 4.17
CA ASP A 579 -27.59 10.23 3.92
C ASP A 579 -26.18 9.71 3.64
N LEU A 580 -25.77 9.75 2.38
CA LEU A 580 -24.50 9.19 1.92
C LEU A 580 -23.28 9.86 2.56
N ARG A 581 -23.41 11.12 3.01
CA ARG A 581 -22.33 11.87 3.66
C ARG A 581 -22.26 11.57 5.15
N ASN A 582 -23.39 11.71 5.84
CA ASN A 582 -23.41 11.76 7.31
C ASN A 582 -23.75 10.43 7.97
N CYS A 583 -24.23 9.42 7.21
CA CYS A 583 -24.50 8.12 7.81
C CYS A 583 -23.22 7.46 8.39
N PRO A 584 -23.34 6.70 9.49
CA PRO A 584 -22.22 5.94 10.04
C PRO A 584 -21.54 5.10 8.96
N VAL A 585 -20.21 5.12 8.90
CA VAL A 585 -19.45 4.41 7.84
C VAL A 585 -19.72 2.91 7.85
N GLN A 586 -19.99 2.35 9.03
CA GLN A 586 -20.37 0.95 9.22
C GLN A 586 -21.74 0.65 8.60
N GLU A 587 -22.72 1.53 8.79
CA GLU A 587 -24.05 1.41 8.16
C GLU A 587 -23.95 1.53 6.65
N LEU A 588 -23.19 2.52 6.18
CA LEU A 588 -22.95 2.74 4.76
C LEU A 588 -22.35 1.51 4.09
N LYS A 589 -21.26 0.98 4.68
CA LYS A 589 -20.59 -0.21 4.18
C LYS A 589 -21.53 -1.41 4.18
N GLY A 590 -22.31 -1.60 5.23
CA GLY A 590 -23.31 -2.68 5.34
C GLY A 590 -24.37 -2.61 4.24
N ARG A 591 -24.98 -1.44 4.05
CA ARG A 591 -26.01 -1.22 3.01
C ARG A 591 -25.46 -1.36 1.59
N LEU A 592 -24.27 -0.82 1.31
CA LEU A 592 -23.62 -0.99 0.00
C LEU A 592 -23.26 -2.45 -0.28
N THR A 593 -22.77 -3.16 0.73
CA THR A 593 -22.44 -4.60 0.66
C THR A 593 -23.69 -5.38 0.26
N GLU A 594 -24.79 -5.18 0.99
CA GLU A 594 -26.05 -5.86 0.72
C GLU A 594 -26.61 -5.53 -0.67
N ALA A 595 -26.65 -4.25 -1.05
CA ALA A 595 -27.14 -3.83 -2.36
C ALA A 595 -26.34 -4.44 -3.52
N CYS A 596 -25.01 -4.53 -3.36
CA CYS A 596 -24.15 -5.19 -4.34
C CYS A 596 -24.47 -6.69 -4.43
N GLN A 597 -24.66 -7.36 -3.28
CA GLN A 597 -25.04 -8.77 -3.25
C GLN A 597 -26.41 -9.02 -3.89
N VAL A 598 -27.42 -8.21 -3.57
CA VAL A 598 -28.76 -8.28 -4.15
C VAL A 598 -28.72 -8.14 -5.67
N ARG A 599 -27.91 -7.22 -6.20
CA ARG A 599 -27.68 -7.09 -7.64
C ARG A 599 -27.16 -8.39 -8.25
N ILE A 600 -26.10 -8.97 -7.67
CA ILE A 600 -25.50 -10.22 -8.19
C ILE A 600 -26.48 -11.39 -8.08
N GLN A 601 -27.24 -11.47 -6.99
CA GLN A 601 -28.29 -12.46 -6.80
C GLN A 601 -29.39 -12.34 -7.86
N GLY A 602 -29.83 -11.12 -8.18
CA GLY A 602 -30.80 -10.86 -9.25
C GLY A 602 -30.28 -11.21 -10.65
N ILE A 603 -28.99 -10.99 -10.93
CA ILE A 603 -28.36 -11.46 -12.18
C ILE A 603 -28.33 -13.00 -12.20
N ALA A 604 -27.91 -13.61 -11.09
CA ALA A 604 -27.78 -15.06 -10.96
C ALA A 604 -29.11 -15.80 -11.08
N SER A 605 -30.22 -15.21 -10.64
CA SER A 605 -31.55 -15.83 -10.68
C SER A 605 -32.07 -16.14 -12.08
N SER A 606 -31.46 -15.55 -13.12
CA SER A 606 -31.72 -15.89 -14.52
C SER A 606 -31.28 -17.32 -14.88
N ARG A 607 -30.33 -17.90 -14.14
CA ARG A 607 -29.86 -19.28 -14.36
C ARG A 607 -30.86 -20.27 -13.77
N LYS A 608 -31.24 -21.30 -14.53
CA LYS A 608 -32.25 -22.30 -14.14
C LYS A 608 -32.05 -22.89 -12.73
N THR A 609 -30.83 -23.25 -12.35
CA THR A 609 -30.55 -23.86 -11.03
C THR A 609 -30.43 -22.83 -9.91
N PHE A 610 -30.35 -21.54 -10.23
CA PHE A 610 -30.29 -20.44 -9.26
C PHE A 610 -31.62 -19.66 -9.18
N GLN A 611 -32.71 -20.14 -9.76
CA GLN A 611 -34.01 -19.49 -9.59
C GLN A 611 -34.34 -19.36 -8.09
N GLY A 612 -34.78 -18.16 -7.69
CA GLY A 612 -35.01 -17.79 -6.29
C GLY A 612 -33.82 -17.11 -5.60
N MET A 613 -32.66 -16.99 -6.26
CA MET A 613 -31.45 -16.42 -5.66
C MET A 613 -31.64 -14.99 -5.12
N GLN A 614 -32.51 -14.20 -5.75
CA GLN A 614 -32.84 -12.83 -5.31
C GLN A 614 -33.50 -12.74 -3.93
N TRP A 615 -33.93 -13.87 -3.37
CA TRP A 615 -34.54 -13.96 -2.03
C TRP A 615 -33.59 -14.56 -0.99
N MET A 616 -32.33 -14.81 -1.36
CA MET A 616 -31.33 -15.46 -0.50
C MET A 616 -30.55 -14.43 0.32
N ASN A 617 -30.01 -14.85 1.46
CA ASN A 617 -29.13 -14.02 2.28
C ASN A 617 -27.72 -14.64 2.31
N ALA A 618 -26.78 -13.99 1.63
CA ALA A 618 -25.41 -14.48 1.52
C ALA A 618 -24.68 -14.52 2.87
N PRO A 619 -24.74 -13.48 3.73
CA PRO A 619 -24.16 -13.55 5.07
C PRO A 619 -24.68 -14.71 5.92
N LEU A 620 -25.99 -14.97 5.90
CA LEU A 620 -26.60 -16.08 6.63
C LEU A 620 -26.13 -17.43 6.09
N THR A 621 -26.10 -17.59 4.77
CA THR A 621 -25.59 -18.81 4.11
C THR A 621 -24.15 -19.07 4.52
N MET A 622 -23.31 -18.03 4.50
CA MET A 622 -21.88 -18.16 4.82
C MET A 622 -21.59 -18.28 6.32
N ALA A 623 -22.48 -17.83 7.21
CA ALA A 623 -22.27 -17.90 8.66
C ALA A 623 -22.04 -19.34 9.14
N GLY A 624 -22.82 -20.31 8.63
CA GLY A 624 -22.69 -21.73 8.97
C GLY A 624 -21.42 -22.38 8.42
N THR A 625 -20.73 -21.75 7.47
CA THR A 625 -19.55 -22.34 6.81
C THR A 625 -18.25 -22.06 7.57
N ARG A 626 -18.23 -21.08 8.47
CA ARG A 626 -16.99 -20.62 9.13
C ARG A 626 -16.32 -21.70 9.95
N HIS A 627 -17.11 -22.55 10.61
CA HIS A 627 -16.64 -23.63 11.48
C HIS A 627 -16.27 -24.91 10.73
N LEU A 628 -16.53 -24.99 9.42
CA LEU A 628 -16.24 -26.19 8.64
C LEU A 628 -14.72 -26.35 8.39
N PRO A 629 -14.21 -27.60 8.32
CA PRO A 629 -12.88 -27.91 7.82
C PRO A 629 -12.63 -27.35 6.41
N ALA A 630 -11.35 -27.16 6.05
CA ALA A 630 -10.97 -26.57 4.77
C ALA A 630 -11.47 -27.37 3.55
N GLU A 631 -11.44 -28.70 3.62
CA GLU A 631 -11.93 -29.58 2.54
C GLU A 631 -13.45 -29.42 2.33
N ASP A 632 -14.21 -29.39 3.43
CA ASP A 632 -15.66 -29.20 3.39
C ASP A 632 -16.03 -27.81 2.86
N LYS A 633 -15.27 -26.77 3.24
CA LYS A 633 -15.42 -25.42 2.67
C LYS A 633 -15.22 -25.42 1.17
N ALA A 634 -14.18 -26.10 0.67
CA ALA A 634 -13.91 -26.19 -0.77
C ALA A 634 -15.05 -26.90 -1.52
N LEU A 635 -15.56 -28.00 -0.98
CA LEU A 635 -16.71 -28.71 -1.56
C LEU A 635 -17.98 -27.85 -1.55
N LEU A 636 -18.21 -27.10 -0.47
CA LEU A 636 -19.36 -26.23 -0.37
C LEU A 636 -19.26 -25.03 -1.33
N ARG A 637 -18.07 -24.46 -1.53
CA ARG A 637 -17.82 -23.43 -2.55
C ARG A 637 -18.23 -23.90 -3.94
N VAL A 638 -17.83 -25.12 -4.32
CA VAL A 638 -18.19 -25.77 -5.59
C VAL A 638 -19.71 -25.83 -5.77
N CYS A 639 -20.44 -26.15 -4.70
CA CYS A 639 -21.89 -26.18 -4.71
C CYS A 639 -22.49 -24.77 -4.88
N LEU A 640 -22.08 -23.83 -4.02
CA LEU A 640 -22.64 -22.48 -3.94
C LEU A 640 -22.37 -21.63 -5.19
N ASN A 641 -21.20 -21.77 -5.80
CA ASN A 641 -20.79 -20.95 -6.96
C ASN A 641 -21.32 -21.48 -8.31
N GLY A 642 -21.92 -22.66 -8.32
CA GLY A 642 -22.55 -23.27 -9.48
C GLY A 642 -21.64 -24.10 -10.37
N THR A 643 -20.49 -24.54 -9.84
CA THR A 643 -19.59 -25.46 -10.54
C THR A 643 -20.33 -26.74 -10.94
N PHE A 644 -20.04 -27.25 -12.14
CA PHE A 644 -20.65 -28.47 -12.65
C PHE A 644 -19.92 -29.71 -12.12
N PHE A 645 -20.64 -30.59 -11.43
CA PHE A 645 -20.12 -31.87 -10.93
C PHE A 645 -21.07 -33.06 -11.17
N THR A 646 -22.16 -32.84 -11.92
CA THR A 646 -23.18 -33.83 -12.27
C THR A 646 -23.13 -34.21 -13.76
N ALA A 647 -23.55 -35.43 -14.09
CA ALA A 647 -23.42 -35.99 -15.44
C ALA A 647 -24.36 -35.34 -16.46
N ASP A 648 -25.47 -34.74 -16.04
CA ASP A 648 -26.42 -34.01 -16.90
C ASP A 648 -25.78 -32.85 -17.67
N ARG A 649 -24.61 -32.37 -17.23
CA ARG A 649 -23.84 -31.32 -17.90
C ARG A 649 -22.93 -31.84 -19.00
N LYS A 650 -22.66 -33.15 -19.05
CA LYS A 650 -21.87 -33.78 -20.13
C LYS A 650 -22.53 -33.67 -21.50
N LYS A 651 -23.84 -33.47 -21.58
CA LYS A 651 -24.56 -33.21 -22.85
C LYS A 651 -24.04 -31.99 -23.63
N HIS A 652 -23.34 -31.08 -22.95
CA HIS A 652 -22.74 -29.89 -23.56
C HIS A 652 -21.26 -30.09 -23.93
N GLN A 653 -20.66 -31.25 -23.61
CA GLN A 653 -19.29 -31.60 -24.01
C GLN A 653 -19.29 -32.31 -25.36
N LYS A 654 -18.21 -32.13 -26.15
CA LYS A 654 -18.03 -32.81 -27.44
C LYS A 654 -17.78 -34.31 -27.18
N GLY A 655 -18.79 -35.12 -27.48
CA GLY A 655 -18.83 -36.56 -27.20
C GLY A 655 -20.01 -36.85 -26.27
N GLN A 656 -21.06 -37.49 -26.80
CA GLN A 656 -22.28 -37.83 -26.06
C GLN A 656 -21.97 -38.87 -24.97
N GLY A 657 -21.45 -38.41 -23.84
CA GLY A 657 -21.28 -39.23 -22.65
C GLY A 657 -22.61 -39.44 -21.93
N ASP A 658 -22.76 -40.59 -21.29
CA ASP A 658 -23.91 -40.89 -20.44
C ASP A 658 -24.18 -39.76 -19.43
N THR A 659 -25.42 -39.26 -19.45
CA THR A 659 -25.95 -38.20 -18.59
C THR A 659 -26.59 -38.73 -17.31
N SER A 660 -26.65 -40.05 -17.16
CA SER A 660 -27.24 -40.73 -16.00
C SER A 660 -26.33 -40.64 -14.78
N CYS A 661 -26.93 -40.76 -13.60
CA CYS A 661 -26.23 -40.72 -12.33
C CYS A 661 -25.34 -41.95 -12.22
N LYS A 662 -24.02 -41.74 -12.07
CA LYS A 662 -23.04 -42.83 -11.93
C LYS A 662 -23.23 -43.71 -10.70
N HIS A 663 -24.11 -43.32 -9.77
CA HIS A 663 -24.34 -44.03 -8.51
C HIS A 663 -25.60 -44.89 -8.52
N CYS A 664 -26.67 -44.46 -9.22
CA CYS A 664 -27.96 -45.17 -9.21
C CYS A 664 -28.56 -45.40 -10.60
N GLY A 665 -27.96 -44.86 -11.67
CA GLY A 665 -28.43 -45.01 -13.05
C GLY A 665 -29.62 -44.15 -13.47
N LEU A 666 -30.24 -43.37 -12.56
CA LEU A 666 -31.36 -42.47 -12.86
C LEU A 666 -30.87 -41.13 -13.47
N PRO A 667 -31.77 -40.27 -14.02
CA PRO A 667 -31.38 -38.95 -14.52
C PRO A 667 -30.62 -38.12 -13.48
N ASP A 668 -29.41 -37.67 -13.81
CA ASP A 668 -28.53 -36.99 -12.86
C ASP A 668 -28.89 -35.51 -12.71
N SER A 669 -28.68 -34.98 -11.51
CA SER A 669 -28.73 -33.54 -11.22
C SER A 669 -28.23 -33.30 -9.80
N GLN A 670 -27.93 -32.04 -9.46
CA GLN A 670 -27.55 -31.68 -8.08
C GLN A 670 -28.67 -32.02 -7.10
N VAL A 671 -29.92 -31.63 -7.42
CA VAL A 671 -31.11 -31.97 -6.62
C VAL A 671 -31.26 -33.48 -6.44
N HIS A 672 -31.09 -34.25 -7.52
CA HIS A 672 -31.14 -35.70 -7.45
C HIS A 672 -30.09 -36.25 -6.48
N ARG A 673 -28.81 -35.86 -6.63
CA ARG A 673 -27.73 -36.36 -5.75
C ARG A 673 -27.94 -35.97 -4.29
N HIS A 674 -28.28 -34.72 -4.03
CA HIS A 674 -28.46 -34.21 -2.67
C HIS A 674 -29.65 -34.86 -1.96
N TRP A 675 -30.81 -34.98 -2.63
CA TRP A 675 -32.07 -35.27 -1.94
C TRP A 675 -32.78 -36.57 -2.36
N LEU A 676 -32.56 -37.07 -3.58
CA LEU A 676 -33.37 -38.18 -4.14
C LEU A 676 -32.59 -39.48 -4.37
N CYS A 677 -31.28 -39.41 -4.55
CA CYS A 677 -30.45 -40.56 -4.90
C CYS A 677 -30.33 -41.52 -3.70
N ALA A 678 -30.73 -42.77 -3.89
CA ALA A 678 -30.68 -43.80 -2.86
C ALA A 678 -29.26 -44.10 -2.35
N ALA A 679 -28.24 -43.93 -3.22
CA ALA A 679 -26.84 -44.16 -2.83
C ALA A 679 -26.34 -43.16 -1.77
N PHE A 680 -26.98 -41.99 -1.66
CA PHE A 680 -26.61 -40.95 -0.70
C PHE A 680 -27.57 -40.89 0.50
N THR A 681 -28.47 -41.86 0.67
CA THR A 681 -29.33 -41.95 1.86
C THR A 681 -28.53 -41.93 3.17
N PRO A 682 -27.38 -42.64 3.30
CA PRO A 682 -26.57 -42.58 4.52
C PRO A 682 -25.99 -41.19 4.85
N CYS A 683 -25.91 -40.30 3.87
CA CYS A 683 -25.37 -38.94 4.04
C CYS A 683 -26.43 -37.94 4.53
N ARG A 684 -27.72 -38.32 4.53
CA ARG A 684 -28.82 -37.43 4.96
C ARG A 684 -29.13 -37.69 6.42
N THR A 685 -29.09 -36.64 7.23
CA THR A 685 -29.49 -36.68 8.65
C THR A 685 -30.95 -36.29 8.87
N VAL A 686 -31.67 -35.97 7.79
CA VAL A 686 -33.08 -35.55 7.80
C VAL A 686 -33.99 -36.71 7.39
N SER A 687 -35.27 -36.63 7.77
CA SER A 687 -36.28 -37.61 7.33
C SER A 687 -36.49 -37.56 5.81
N GLU A 688 -37.02 -38.63 5.24
CA GLU A 688 -37.35 -38.70 3.81
C GLU A 688 -38.39 -37.65 3.41
N THR A 689 -39.36 -37.36 4.29
CA THR A 689 -40.34 -36.28 4.10
C THR A 689 -39.64 -34.92 3.99
N GLN A 690 -38.74 -34.60 4.92
CA GLN A 690 -37.98 -33.34 4.88
C GLN A 690 -37.07 -33.26 3.64
N ALA A 691 -36.43 -34.37 3.25
CA ALA A 691 -35.62 -34.39 2.03
C ALA A 691 -36.46 -34.09 0.78
N ASN A 692 -37.67 -34.66 0.70
CA ASN A 692 -38.61 -34.40 -0.39
C ASN A 692 -39.13 -32.95 -0.37
N GLU A 693 -39.42 -32.39 0.81
CA GLU A 693 -39.80 -30.99 0.96
C GLU A 693 -38.69 -30.06 0.45
N VAL A 694 -37.44 -30.29 0.88
CA VAL A 694 -36.30 -29.47 0.44
C VAL A 694 -36.04 -29.64 -1.06
N ALA A 695 -36.21 -30.85 -1.62
CA ALA A 695 -36.06 -31.07 -3.06
C ALA A 695 -37.06 -30.25 -3.91
N GLN A 696 -38.23 -29.91 -3.34
CA GLN A 696 -39.27 -29.11 -3.99
C GLN A 696 -39.15 -27.60 -3.74
N MET A 697 -38.22 -27.18 -2.87
CA MET A 697 -37.93 -25.76 -2.68
C MET A 697 -37.30 -25.13 -3.93
N MET A 698 -37.19 -23.79 -3.92
CA MET A 698 -36.58 -23.02 -5.00
C MET A 698 -35.22 -23.62 -5.41
N PRO A 699 -34.89 -23.67 -6.72
CA PRO A 699 -33.68 -24.32 -7.19
C PRO A 699 -32.38 -23.86 -6.52
N CYS A 700 -32.24 -22.56 -6.19
CA CYS A 700 -31.06 -22.06 -5.47
C CYS A 700 -30.87 -22.73 -4.09
N ILE A 701 -31.95 -23.15 -3.43
CA ILE A 701 -31.92 -23.87 -2.16
C ILE A 701 -31.63 -25.35 -2.43
N SER A 702 -32.48 -26.00 -3.23
CA SER A 702 -32.44 -27.46 -3.41
C SER A 702 -31.20 -27.93 -4.17
N ALA A 703 -30.70 -27.17 -5.13
CA ALA A 703 -29.53 -27.51 -5.93
C ALA A 703 -28.20 -27.00 -5.35
N HIS A 704 -28.21 -25.85 -4.65
CA HIS A 704 -26.98 -25.16 -4.25
C HIS A 704 -26.85 -24.89 -2.74
N GLY A 705 -27.92 -25.05 -1.95
CA GLY A 705 -27.89 -24.86 -0.50
C GLY A 705 -27.88 -23.41 -0.02
N TRP A 706 -28.30 -22.44 -0.86
CA TRP A 706 -28.43 -21.05 -0.42
C TRP A 706 -29.55 -20.89 0.62
N MET A 707 -29.30 -20.09 1.66
CA MET A 707 -30.29 -19.84 2.70
C MET A 707 -31.15 -18.61 2.35
N PRO A 708 -32.49 -18.70 2.49
CA PRO A 708 -33.38 -17.56 2.26
C PRO A 708 -33.17 -16.47 3.29
N GLU A 709 -33.43 -15.22 2.89
CA GLU A 709 -33.51 -14.11 3.83
C GLU A 709 -34.67 -14.30 4.80
N PRO A 710 -34.46 -14.06 6.12
CA PRO A 710 -35.56 -14.08 7.07
C PRO A 710 -36.64 -13.05 6.69
N PRO A 711 -37.92 -13.45 6.55
CA PRO A 711 -39.01 -12.54 6.14
C PRO A 711 -39.19 -11.33 7.06
N SER A 712 -38.76 -11.45 8.33
CA SER A 712 -38.84 -10.40 9.34
C SER A 712 -37.70 -9.37 9.27
N LEU A 713 -36.63 -9.61 8.51
CA LEU A 713 -35.43 -8.76 8.51
C LEU A 713 -35.71 -7.35 7.96
N GLN A 714 -36.32 -7.25 6.76
CA GLN A 714 -36.63 -5.96 6.15
C GLN A 714 -37.71 -5.17 6.94
N PRO A 715 -38.80 -5.77 7.44
CA PRO A 715 -39.69 -5.13 8.41
C PRO A 715 -38.95 -4.61 9.64
N PHE A 716 -38.11 -5.43 10.28
CA PHE A 716 -37.35 -5.04 11.47
C PHE A 716 -36.45 -3.81 11.22
N ARG A 717 -35.69 -3.81 10.13
CA ARG A 717 -34.82 -2.68 9.76
C ARG A 717 -35.59 -1.40 9.44
N ARG A 718 -36.78 -1.51 8.84
CA ARG A 718 -37.66 -0.35 8.63
C ARG A 718 -38.10 0.27 9.95
N GLU A 719 -38.37 -0.54 10.97
CA GLU A 719 -38.67 -0.02 12.31
C GLU A 719 -37.43 0.60 12.97
N LEU A 720 -36.24 0.02 12.80
CA LEU A 720 -34.98 0.62 13.30
C LEU A 720 -34.70 2.02 12.71
N ALA A 721 -35.05 2.24 11.44
CA ALA A 721 -34.88 3.53 10.77
C ALA A 721 -35.87 4.60 11.29
N LYS A 722 -37.03 4.19 11.80
CA LYS A 722 -38.07 5.07 12.35
C LYS A 722 -37.82 5.49 13.80
N ILE A 723 -36.86 4.88 14.48
CA ILE A 723 -36.52 5.21 15.87
C ILE A 723 -36.21 6.72 15.96
N PRO A 724 -36.92 7.48 16.81
CA PRO A 724 -36.68 8.91 16.99
C PRO A 724 -35.31 9.16 17.64
N ASP A 725 -34.74 10.33 17.35
CA ASP A 725 -33.54 10.78 18.06
C ASP A 725 -33.94 11.44 19.38
N GLU A 726 -33.77 10.70 20.47
CA GLU A 726 -34.09 11.14 21.83
C GLU A 726 -32.86 11.66 22.59
N THR A 727 -31.71 11.82 21.93
CA THR A 727 -30.43 12.25 22.58
C THR A 727 -30.53 13.56 23.33
N LYS A 728 -31.47 14.44 22.96
CA LYS A 728 -31.72 15.75 23.60
C LYS A 728 -33.06 15.82 24.34
N SER A 729 -33.70 14.67 24.54
CA SER A 729 -34.96 14.56 25.27
C SER A 729 -34.65 14.25 26.73
N PHE A 730 -34.70 15.27 27.58
CA PHE A 730 -34.30 15.15 28.99
C PHE A 730 -35.49 15.14 29.93
N LEU A 731 -35.45 14.25 30.92
CA LEU A 731 -36.30 14.31 32.09
C LEU A 731 -35.70 15.35 33.05
N ALA A 732 -36.44 16.45 33.27
CA ALA A 732 -35.99 17.53 34.14
C ALA A 732 -35.77 17.01 35.58
N PRO A 733 -34.55 17.11 36.14
CA PRO A 733 -34.32 16.73 37.53
C PRO A 733 -34.91 17.77 38.48
N PRO A 734 -35.27 17.35 39.71
CA PRO A 734 -35.87 18.26 40.69
C PRO A 734 -34.87 19.28 41.27
N ALA A 735 -33.57 19.01 41.16
CA ALA A 735 -32.50 19.93 41.53
C ALA A 735 -31.29 19.69 40.60
N THR A 736 -30.53 20.76 40.33
CA THR A 736 -29.29 20.70 39.55
C THR A 736 -28.12 21.21 40.37
N THR A 737 -26.96 20.61 40.19
CA THR A 737 -25.69 20.98 40.82
C THR A 737 -24.80 21.74 39.82
N GLU A 738 -23.79 22.46 40.33
CA GLU A 738 -22.80 23.14 39.48
C GLU A 738 -21.97 22.15 38.65
N VAL A 739 -21.68 20.98 39.22
CA VAL A 739 -21.02 19.86 38.56
C VAL A 739 -22.03 18.73 38.34
N VAL A 740 -22.24 18.33 37.09
CA VAL A 740 -23.12 17.21 36.73
C VAL A 740 -22.29 15.92 36.72
N TYR A 741 -22.57 15.01 37.66
CA TYR A 741 -22.01 13.66 37.67
C TYR A 741 -22.96 12.72 36.91
N ALA A 742 -22.65 12.46 35.65
CA ALA A 742 -23.44 11.58 34.80
C ALA A 742 -22.83 10.17 34.73
N PHE A 743 -23.69 9.16 34.77
CA PHE A 743 -23.36 7.75 34.58
C PHE A 743 -24.13 7.25 33.36
N THR A 744 -23.44 6.54 32.48
CA THR A 744 -23.95 6.17 31.17
C THR A 744 -23.78 4.69 30.95
N ASP A 745 -24.74 4.08 30.29
CA ASP A 745 -24.69 2.66 29.96
C ASP A 745 -25.36 2.37 28.61
N GLY A 746 -24.96 1.27 27.99
CA GLY A 746 -25.50 0.76 26.74
C GLY A 746 -25.77 -0.72 26.86
N SER A 747 -26.98 -1.14 26.51
CA SER A 747 -27.40 -2.53 26.55
C SER A 747 -27.71 -3.04 25.15
N CYS A 748 -27.57 -4.35 24.92
CA CYS A 748 -27.89 -4.94 23.63
C CYS A 748 -28.55 -6.31 23.77
N LEU A 749 -29.75 -6.45 23.21
CA LEU A 749 -30.44 -7.72 23.04
C LEU A 749 -29.85 -8.48 21.86
N ALA A 750 -29.66 -9.79 22.02
CA ALA A 750 -29.08 -10.69 21.02
C ALA A 750 -27.73 -10.20 20.43
N PRO A 751 -26.74 -9.84 21.27
CA PRO A 751 -25.52 -9.14 20.83
C PRO A 751 -24.67 -9.95 19.84
N THR A 752 -24.83 -11.28 19.81
CA THR A 752 -24.12 -12.19 18.91
C THR A 752 -24.79 -12.36 17.54
N CYS A 753 -26.04 -11.90 17.37
CA CYS A 753 -26.78 -12.03 16.12
C CYS A 753 -26.75 -10.72 15.34
N SER A 754 -25.98 -10.66 14.25
CA SER A 754 -25.86 -9.45 13.42
C SER A 754 -27.16 -9.03 12.73
N LEU A 755 -28.12 -9.93 12.56
CA LEU A 755 -29.38 -9.68 11.85
C LEU A 755 -30.52 -9.17 12.76
N SER A 756 -30.48 -9.48 14.06
CA SER A 756 -31.61 -9.21 14.98
C SER A 756 -31.21 -8.48 16.26
N LYS A 757 -29.96 -8.04 16.38
CA LYS A 757 -29.49 -7.27 17.53
C LYS A 757 -30.22 -5.93 17.65
N LEU A 758 -30.56 -5.56 18.88
CA LEU A 758 -31.25 -4.31 19.22
C LEU A 758 -30.54 -3.69 20.43
N ALA A 759 -30.08 -2.46 20.30
CA ALA A 759 -29.33 -1.77 21.34
C ALA A 759 -30.13 -0.62 21.95
N THR A 760 -29.93 -0.39 23.23
CA THR A 760 -30.51 0.71 24.02
C THR A 760 -29.41 1.49 24.69
N TRP A 761 -29.74 2.69 25.14
CA TRP A 761 -28.82 3.59 25.83
C TRP A 761 -29.54 4.28 26.99
N GLY A 762 -28.79 4.61 28.04
CA GLY A 762 -29.32 5.29 29.21
C GLY A 762 -28.27 6.15 29.89
N ALA A 763 -28.69 7.33 30.32
CA ALA A 763 -27.91 8.25 31.14
C ALA A 763 -28.68 8.58 32.42
N VAL A 764 -27.99 8.51 33.55
CA VAL A 764 -28.50 8.96 34.85
C VAL A 764 -27.54 9.98 35.43
N ILE A 765 -28.03 10.88 36.27
CA ILE A 765 -27.19 11.84 37.00
C ILE A 765 -27.31 11.58 38.50
N ALA A 766 -26.22 11.79 39.23
CA ALA A 766 -26.28 11.81 40.68
C ALA A 766 -26.98 13.09 41.17
N MET A 767 -27.86 12.93 42.16
CA MET A 767 -28.51 14.03 42.85
C MET A 767 -27.55 14.71 43.85
N PRO A 768 -27.90 15.88 44.42
CA PRO A 768 -27.02 16.60 45.34
C PRO A 768 -26.57 15.81 46.57
N ASP A 769 -27.32 14.77 46.97
CA ASP A 769 -26.95 13.87 48.07
C ASP A 769 -25.88 12.84 47.70
N MET A 770 -25.52 12.74 46.41
CA MET A 770 -24.61 11.75 45.81
C MET A 770 -24.97 10.28 46.11
N ALA A 771 -26.17 10.02 46.63
CA ALA A 771 -26.67 8.71 47.02
C ALA A 771 -27.87 8.28 46.18
N THR A 772 -28.61 9.25 45.60
CA THR A 772 -29.73 8.99 44.71
C THR A 772 -29.39 9.38 43.27
N PHE A 773 -29.99 8.65 42.32
CA PHE A 773 -29.80 8.87 40.90
C PHE A 773 -31.11 9.27 40.24
N TRP A 774 -31.03 10.24 39.33
CA TRP A 774 -32.15 10.65 38.50
C TRP A 774 -31.98 10.15 37.08
N PRO A 775 -32.99 9.47 36.49
CA PRO A 775 -32.94 9.09 35.09
C PRO A 775 -32.97 10.34 34.23
N LEU A 776 -31.87 10.64 33.54
CA LEU A 776 -31.74 11.86 32.75
C LEU A 776 -32.39 11.67 31.38
N ALA A 777 -31.96 10.63 30.66
CA ALA A 777 -32.45 10.31 29.33
C ALA A 777 -32.15 8.84 29.01
N SER A 778 -32.97 8.23 28.16
CA SER A 778 -32.78 6.88 27.68
C SER A 778 -33.52 6.68 26.38
N GLY A 779 -33.10 5.72 25.57
CA GLY A 779 -33.81 5.38 24.35
C GLY A 779 -33.27 4.15 23.66
N VAL A 780 -33.78 3.89 22.47
CA VAL A 780 -33.27 2.85 21.56
C VAL A 780 -32.26 3.48 20.61
N VAL A 781 -31.22 2.74 20.25
CA VAL A 781 -30.22 3.18 19.28
C VAL A 781 -30.88 3.28 17.90
N LYS A 782 -30.75 4.41 17.20
CA LYS A 782 -31.35 4.64 15.86
C LYS A 782 -30.50 4.04 14.73
N GLY A 783 -31.12 3.43 13.71
CA GLY A 783 -30.43 2.97 12.49
C GLY A 783 -29.99 1.51 12.51
N TRP A 784 -29.23 1.05 11.51
CA TRP A 784 -28.91 -0.38 11.37
C TRP A 784 -27.81 -0.88 12.32
N VAL A 785 -26.93 0.03 12.75
CA VAL A 785 -25.78 -0.31 13.61
C VAL A 785 -26.23 -0.34 15.07
N GLN A 786 -26.71 -1.51 15.48
CA GLN A 786 -27.16 -1.79 16.85
C GLN A 786 -26.03 -2.45 17.64
N THR A 787 -25.36 -1.73 18.54
CA THR A 787 -24.32 -2.28 19.43
C THR A 787 -24.40 -1.61 20.81
N ALA A 788 -24.02 -2.35 21.86
CA ALA A 788 -23.96 -1.81 23.22
C ALA A 788 -23.02 -0.60 23.31
N LEU A 789 -21.82 -0.70 22.73
CA LEU A 789 -20.86 0.40 22.64
C LEU A 789 -21.45 1.67 21.99
N ARG A 790 -22.20 1.52 20.89
CA ARG A 790 -22.86 2.69 20.28
C ARG A 790 -23.93 3.24 21.20
N GLY A 791 -24.62 2.40 21.95
CA GLY A 791 -25.52 2.82 23.02
C GLY A 791 -24.81 3.65 24.08
N GLU A 792 -23.68 3.19 24.61
CA GLU A 792 -22.86 3.92 25.59
C GLU A 792 -22.42 5.30 25.06
N ILE A 793 -21.92 5.35 23.82
CA ILE A 793 -21.50 6.60 23.17
C ILE A 793 -22.68 7.57 23.03
N ILE A 794 -23.88 7.08 22.68
CA ILE A 794 -25.10 7.89 22.58
C ILE A 794 -25.51 8.42 23.96
N ALA A 795 -25.45 7.59 25.01
CA ALA A 795 -25.72 8.01 26.38
C ALA A 795 -24.74 9.09 26.87
N ALA A 796 -23.44 8.92 26.61
CA ALA A 796 -22.43 9.93 26.89
C ALA A 796 -22.67 11.23 26.12
N THR A 797 -23.02 11.13 24.85
CA THR A 797 -23.38 12.29 24.01
C THR A 797 -24.59 13.02 24.57
N SER A 798 -25.62 12.29 25.01
CA SER A 798 -26.82 12.85 25.64
C SER A 798 -26.49 13.57 26.96
N ALA A 799 -25.69 12.96 27.83
CA ALA A 799 -25.22 13.58 29.07
C ALA A 799 -24.43 14.89 28.81
N CYS A 800 -23.57 14.89 27.79
CA CYS A 800 -22.83 16.09 27.36
C CYS A 800 -23.76 17.19 26.86
N TRP A 801 -24.77 16.86 26.04
CA TRP A 801 -25.78 17.84 25.59
C TRP A 801 -26.54 18.45 26.75
N TYR A 802 -26.93 17.63 27.74
CA TYR A 802 -27.56 18.12 28.96
C TYR A 802 -26.64 19.09 29.71
N ALA A 803 -25.38 18.71 29.94
CA ALA A 803 -24.40 19.56 30.63
C ALA A 803 -24.21 20.92 29.94
N VAL A 804 -24.22 20.97 28.59
CA VAL A 804 -24.18 22.22 27.82
C VAL A 804 -25.44 23.06 28.04
N GLN A 805 -26.62 22.42 28.15
CA GLN A 805 -27.90 23.10 28.35
C GLN A 805 -28.05 23.69 29.77
N VAL A 806 -27.55 23.00 30.80
CA VAL A 806 -27.64 23.48 32.21
C VAL A 806 -26.48 24.36 32.65
N LYS A 807 -25.39 24.49 31.87
CA LYS A 807 -24.34 25.48 32.16
C LYS A 807 -24.97 26.89 32.26
N PRO A 808 -24.76 27.61 33.38
CA PRO A 808 -25.32 28.96 33.53
C PRO A 808 -24.80 29.85 32.40
N ARG A 809 -25.70 30.60 31.74
CA ARG A 809 -25.39 31.65 30.76
C ARG A 809 -24.59 32.80 31.41
N ARG A 810 -23.37 32.57 31.87
CA ARG A 810 -22.47 33.61 32.42
C ARG A 810 -21.54 34.24 31.38
N LEU A 811 -21.63 33.86 30.10
CA LEU A 811 -20.68 34.31 29.06
C LEU A 811 -21.30 34.92 27.79
N ARG A 812 -22.59 35.34 27.80
CA ARG A 812 -23.14 36.17 26.70
C ARG A 812 -23.22 37.68 27.01
N ASN A 813 -23.11 38.08 28.28
CA ASN A 813 -23.14 39.50 28.67
C ASN A 813 -21.76 40.15 28.77
N ALA A 814 -20.67 39.39 28.59
CA ALA A 814 -19.31 39.93 28.61
C ALA A 814 -18.87 40.54 27.26
N GLU A 815 -19.53 40.19 26.15
CA GLU A 815 -19.26 40.78 24.84
C GLU A 815 -20.07 42.07 24.59
N SER A 816 -21.27 42.21 25.18
CA SER A 816 -22.06 43.44 25.08
C SER A 816 -21.48 44.61 25.89
N LEU A 817 -20.61 44.35 26.87
CA LEU A 817 -19.92 45.39 27.66
C LEU A 817 -18.60 45.85 27.03
N ARG A 818 -18.08 45.15 26.01
CA ARG A 818 -16.86 45.57 25.28
C ARG A 818 -17.14 46.40 24.02
N GLN A 819 -18.41 46.51 23.61
CA GLN A 819 -18.84 47.37 22.50
C GLN A 819 -19.35 48.75 22.94
N SER A 820 -19.35 49.05 24.24
CA SER A 820 -19.66 50.39 24.76
C SER A 820 -18.42 51.17 25.26
N GLU A 821 -17.21 50.62 25.08
CA GLU A 821 -15.93 51.28 25.39
C GLU A 821 -14.95 51.30 24.20
N LYS A 822 -15.47 51.23 22.98
CA LYS A 822 -14.80 51.66 21.74
C LYS A 822 -15.82 52.41 20.89
#